data_AF-A0A7N0UWH9-F1
#
_entry.id   AF-A0A7N0UWH9-F1
#
_cell.length_a   1.000
_cell.length_b   1.000
_cell.length_c   1.000
_cell.angle_alpha   90.00
_cell.angle_beta   90.00
_cell.angle_gamma   90.00
#
_symmetry.space_group_name_H-M   'P 1'
#
loop_
_entity.id
_entity.type
_entity.pdbx_description
1 polymer ?
#
loop_
_entity_poly.entity_id
_entity_poly.type
_entity_poly.pdbx_seq_one_letter_code
_entity_poly.pdbx_strand_id
1 'polypeptide(L)'
;MAEELLMSDSVIKVYGALRMSVKIHLMWNSKMQIYGGDDLIVATSLLEASNLVVLKESSAIHSNANLGVHGQGFLNLSGPGDIIEAQRLILSLFTCISVGPGSILRGPLENASENDITPHLYCDLQGCPLELLHPPEDCNVNSSLAFTLQICRVEDIIIEGLLTGSVIHMNWVRDVSVHPSGTITASRLGCEGGVGRGKVLSNGLGSGAGHGGKGGDGYYNGSFFEGGAFYGDADLPCELGSGSGEVDLAGTTAGGGIIVMGSLARSLSSLTVDGSLRSDGQSHAEDIGHHGNSIISDIGPGGGSGGTILLFVRSLILGEFSVLSTFGGHGSPYGGGGGGGGRIHFHWSGIMEGDEYLPIAAVKGTIHTGGGLGRGRGRDGENGTITGKACPKGLYGIFCQECPVGTYKNTVGSDRALCHECPLNELPQRATFVAVRGGVVETPCPYECISERYHLPHCYTALEELINTFGGPWLFGFVLLGFLILSALVLSVARTKLAVAEELQAAPPPRRVSRIDSSFPFLESLNEVLETNRAEESHSHVHRIYFMGPNTFNEPWHLPHSPPAQLLEIVYEDAFNRFVDEINDLAAYQWWAGSVHSLLSVVAYPLAWSWLQRCRKQKLQRLREFVRSEYDHSCLRSCRSRALYEGIKVAATPGLLLGFVDFFLGGDEKRTDLPPTLNQRSPLWLIFEGDGSYIAPFSFQSDNILTSLISQSVPPTIWYRLVAGLNAQLRLVRREHLNLMFGPIINWLDIYANPTICSYGVRVDLAWFQPTTFSYYQYGLLVTSTQSREARSPAADRDKSLSSKRQTRGMARNQLRVTEQLLPCKTSYGFIQHAKNLQILKLKKALYWPFFFVLHNTKPVGHQDLVGLVMSILLLGDFSLVLLTLLQLYSISLFDFFLVLWVLPLGILFPFPAGIRALFSHGPRRAANLARIYAVWNVISMTNVVVAFVCGFYNYKTHASKNHLNLPTWSFSMDESEWWMLPSGLVLCKVVQSRLIQYHVANQEIQDYSLYSNDPNLFWQQS
;
A
#
# COMPACT_ATOMS: atom_id res chain seq x y z
N MET A 1 -56.66 -48.54 -36.16
CA MET A 1 -55.59 -48.12 -35.25
C MET A 1 -55.75 -48.92 -33.98
N ALA A 2 -54.80 -49.78 -33.63
CA ALA A 2 -54.87 -50.55 -32.38
C ALA A 2 -54.37 -49.67 -31.23
N GLU A 3 -55.06 -49.71 -30.09
CA GLU A 3 -54.65 -48.91 -28.92
C GLU A 3 -53.32 -49.41 -28.35
N GLU A 4 -53.17 -50.72 -28.18
CA GLU A 4 -51.95 -51.32 -27.63
C GLU A 4 -51.62 -52.63 -28.36
N LEU A 5 -50.34 -52.81 -28.68
CA LEU A 5 -49.80 -54.07 -29.19
C LEU A 5 -48.71 -54.56 -28.23
N LEU A 6 -49.06 -55.57 -27.45
CA LEU A 6 -48.18 -56.27 -26.52
C LEU A 6 -47.70 -57.59 -27.13
N MET A 7 -46.38 -57.74 -27.23
CA MET A 7 -45.71 -58.96 -27.66
C MET A 7 -44.89 -59.51 -26.49
N SER A 8 -45.14 -60.76 -26.11
CA SER A 8 -44.40 -61.47 -25.06
C SER A 8 -44.03 -62.86 -25.55
N ASP A 9 -42.75 -63.24 -25.46
CA ASP A 9 -42.20 -64.54 -25.88
C ASP A 9 -42.66 -65.00 -27.28
N SER A 10 -42.80 -64.05 -28.22
CA SER A 10 -43.47 -64.26 -29.50
C SER A 10 -42.61 -63.86 -30.70
N VAL A 11 -42.84 -64.52 -31.83
CA VAL A 11 -42.16 -64.20 -33.10
C VAL A 11 -43.19 -63.88 -34.19
N ILE A 12 -43.14 -62.66 -34.73
CA ILE A 12 -43.91 -62.25 -35.90
C ILE A 12 -43.00 -62.31 -37.12
N LYS A 13 -43.42 -63.00 -38.17
CA LYS A 13 -42.76 -63.01 -39.49
C LYS A 13 -43.67 -62.36 -40.51
N VAL A 14 -43.19 -61.31 -41.16
CA VAL A 14 -43.88 -60.56 -42.20
C VAL A 14 -43.14 -60.78 -43.51
N TYR A 15 -43.86 -61.19 -44.55
CA TYR A 15 -43.33 -61.30 -45.91
C TYR A 15 -43.96 -60.17 -46.74
N GLY A 16 -43.15 -59.28 -47.31
CA GLY A 16 -43.56 -58.02 -47.97
C GLY A 16 -43.37 -56.78 -47.08
N ALA A 17 -43.96 -55.66 -47.50
CA ALA A 17 -43.90 -54.39 -46.76
C ALA A 17 -44.87 -54.38 -45.57
N LEU A 18 -44.36 -54.10 -44.37
CA LEU A 18 -45.18 -53.92 -43.17
C LEU A 18 -45.70 -52.48 -43.12
N ARG A 19 -47.01 -52.26 -42.98
CA ARG A 19 -47.57 -50.96 -42.59
C ARG A 19 -48.41 -51.10 -41.34
N MET A 20 -47.86 -50.70 -40.21
CA MET A 20 -48.50 -50.83 -38.89
C MET A 20 -48.63 -49.48 -38.22
N SER A 21 -49.82 -49.20 -37.64
CA SER A 21 -50.10 -47.97 -36.87
C SER A 21 -50.77 -48.32 -35.55
N VAL A 22 -50.05 -48.09 -34.46
CA VAL A 22 -50.40 -48.44 -33.07
C VAL A 22 -50.20 -47.22 -32.16
N LYS A 23 -50.86 -47.17 -31.00
CA LYS A 23 -50.60 -46.10 -30.02
C LYS A 23 -49.48 -46.47 -29.04
N ILE A 24 -49.47 -47.71 -28.55
CA ILE A 24 -48.40 -48.24 -27.68
C ILE A 24 -47.91 -49.58 -28.25
N HIS A 25 -46.60 -49.72 -28.44
CA HIS A 25 -45.93 -50.96 -28.85
C HIS A 25 -44.96 -51.42 -27.76
N LEU A 26 -45.24 -52.55 -27.13
CA LEU A 26 -44.42 -53.13 -26.07
C LEU A 26 -43.97 -54.53 -26.49
N MET A 27 -42.66 -54.74 -26.54
CA MET A 27 -42.05 -56.04 -26.84
C MET A 27 -41.25 -56.53 -25.63
N TRP A 28 -41.51 -57.75 -25.22
CA TRP A 28 -40.82 -58.45 -24.15
C TRP A 28 -40.34 -59.81 -24.68
N ASN A 29 -39.03 -60.04 -24.70
CA ASN A 29 -38.40 -61.26 -25.25
C ASN A 29 -39.04 -61.73 -26.58
N SER A 30 -39.32 -60.78 -27.48
CA SER A 30 -40.08 -61.03 -28.70
C SER A 30 -39.33 -60.57 -29.94
N LYS A 31 -39.59 -61.20 -31.09
CA LYS A 31 -38.91 -60.89 -32.36
C LYS A 31 -39.91 -60.56 -33.46
N MET A 32 -39.66 -59.48 -34.20
CA MET A 32 -40.38 -59.12 -35.41
C MET A 32 -39.40 -59.19 -36.59
N GLN A 33 -39.67 -60.09 -37.53
CA GLN A 33 -38.84 -60.30 -38.72
C GLN A 33 -39.63 -59.90 -39.96
N ILE A 34 -39.09 -58.96 -40.74
CA ILE A 34 -39.72 -58.42 -41.94
C ILE A 34 -38.83 -58.78 -43.14
N TYR A 35 -39.41 -59.53 -44.08
CA TYR A 35 -38.75 -60.02 -45.29
C TYR A 35 -39.36 -59.31 -46.52
N GLY A 36 -38.71 -58.25 -47.01
CA GLY A 36 -39.20 -57.37 -48.08
C GLY A 36 -39.11 -57.88 -49.52
N GLY A 37 -38.48 -59.05 -49.77
CA GLY A 37 -38.31 -59.64 -51.10
C GLY A 37 -37.20 -58.99 -51.97
N ASP A 38 -36.74 -59.70 -53.01
CA ASP A 38 -35.59 -59.30 -53.87
C ASP A 38 -35.94 -58.28 -54.97
N ASP A 39 -37.23 -57.93 -55.13
CA ASP A 39 -37.65 -56.97 -56.16
C ASP A 39 -37.35 -55.52 -55.76
N LEU A 40 -36.56 -54.84 -56.59
CA LEU A 40 -36.07 -53.46 -56.48
C LEU A 40 -37.17 -52.36 -56.42
N ILE A 41 -38.46 -52.73 -56.47
CA ILE A 41 -39.59 -51.80 -56.31
C ILE A 41 -39.99 -51.75 -54.81
N VAL A 42 -39.07 -51.24 -54.01
CA VAL A 42 -39.27 -50.51 -52.74
C VAL A 42 -40.37 -51.07 -51.81
N ALA A 43 -40.10 -52.18 -51.12
CA ALA A 43 -40.88 -52.58 -49.95
C ALA A 43 -40.44 -51.77 -48.70
N THR A 44 -40.77 -50.47 -48.64
CA THR A 44 -40.58 -49.67 -47.42
C THR A 44 -41.58 -50.09 -46.36
N SER A 45 -41.06 -50.60 -45.24
CA SER A 45 -41.86 -50.93 -44.07
C SER A 45 -42.00 -49.73 -43.16
N LEU A 46 -43.22 -49.48 -42.68
CA LEU A 46 -43.61 -48.34 -41.87
C LEU A 46 -44.22 -48.82 -40.55
N LEU A 47 -43.59 -48.45 -39.44
CA LEU A 47 -44.08 -48.64 -38.08
C LEU A 47 -44.40 -47.29 -37.46
N GLU A 48 -45.68 -46.97 -37.33
CA GLU A 48 -46.16 -45.75 -36.69
C GLU A 48 -46.66 -46.05 -35.27
N ALA A 49 -46.10 -45.38 -34.27
CA ALA A 49 -46.39 -45.55 -32.85
C ALA A 49 -46.70 -44.19 -32.20
N SER A 50 -47.97 -43.84 -31.99
CA SER A 50 -48.32 -42.47 -31.60
C SER A 50 -47.90 -42.06 -30.17
N ASN A 51 -47.55 -42.98 -29.27
CA ASN A 51 -47.16 -42.64 -27.90
C ASN A 51 -45.85 -43.30 -27.43
N LEU A 52 -45.71 -44.63 -27.56
CA LEU A 52 -44.63 -45.33 -26.89
C LEU A 52 -44.20 -46.59 -27.66
N VAL A 53 -42.89 -46.76 -27.83
CA VAL A 53 -42.25 -48.01 -28.29
C VAL A 53 -41.22 -48.43 -27.25
N VAL A 54 -41.43 -49.59 -26.61
CA VAL A 54 -40.45 -50.15 -25.65
C VAL A 54 -40.11 -51.57 -26.03
N LEU A 55 -38.80 -51.82 -26.15
CA LEU A 55 -38.23 -53.15 -26.27
C LEU A 55 -37.55 -53.51 -24.94
N LYS A 56 -37.81 -54.73 -24.47
CA LYS A 56 -37.23 -55.30 -23.24
C LYS A 56 -36.81 -56.75 -23.44
N GLU A 57 -35.84 -57.18 -22.64
CA GLU A 57 -35.39 -58.57 -22.52
C GLU A 57 -35.02 -59.22 -23.86
N SER A 58 -34.06 -58.64 -24.59
CA SER A 58 -33.57 -59.18 -25.86
C SER A 58 -34.62 -59.22 -26.98
N SER A 59 -35.47 -58.20 -27.03
CA SER A 59 -36.45 -58.05 -28.11
C SER A 59 -35.81 -57.50 -29.39
N ALA A 60 -36.24 -57.97 -30.56
CA ALA A 60 -35.62 -57.57 -31.82
C ALA A 60 -36.63 -57.22 -32.90
N ILE A 61 -36.42 -56.10 -33.60
CA ILE A 61 -37.08 -55.76 -34.87
C ILE A 61 -36.03 -55.83 -35.96
N HIS A 62 -36.21 -56.76 -36.88
CA HIS A 62 -35.28 -57.07 -37.96
C HIS A 62 -35.99 -56.90 -39.31
N SER A 63 -35.41 -56.08 -40.19
CA SER A 63 -35.92 -55.87 -41.54
C SER A 63 -34.80 -55.97 -42.57
N ASN A 64 -34.91 -56.87 -43.54
CA ASN A 64 -33.96 -56.91 -44.65
C ASN A 64 -34.22 -55.80 -45.72
N ALA A 65 -35.29 -55.03 -45.57
CA ALA A 65 -35.62 -53.87 -46.40
C ALA A 65 -35.63 -52.56 -45.55
N ASN A 66 -35.95 -51.43 -46.19
CA ASN A 66 -36.04 -50.13 -45.52
C ASN A 66 -37.15 -50.13 -44.43
N LEU A 67 -36.81 -49.65 -43.23
CA LEU A 67 -37.74 -49.54 -42.10
C LEU A 67 -37.81 -48.09 -41.60
N GLY A 68 -39.00 -47.50 -41.68
CA GLY A 68 -39.33 -46.24 -41.04
C GLY A 68 -40.10 -46.49 -39.74
N VAL A 69 -39.57 -45.99 -38.63
CA VAL A 69 -40.26 -45.98 -37.34
C VAL A 69 -40.60 -44.54 -36.99
N HIS A 70 -41.89 -44.24 -36.91
CA HIS A 70 -42.41 -42.91 -36.59
C HIS A 70 -43.16 -42.96 -35.27
N GLY A 71 -43.00 -41.97 -34.41
CA GLY A 71 -43.84 -41.89 -33.22
C GLY A 71 -43.77 -40.56 -32.51
N GLN A 72 -44.81 -40.16 -31.77
CA GLN A 72 -44.90 -38.83 -31.14
C GLN A 72 -44.54 -38.80 -29.65
N GLY A 73 -43.97 -39.89 -29.11
CA GLY A 73 -43.53 -39.95 -27.72
C GLY A 73 -42.17 -40.62 -27.58
N PHE A 74 -42.05 -41.69 -26.80
CA PHE A 74 -40.75 -42.26 -26.42
C PHE A 74 -40.42 -43.54 -27.20
N LEU A 75 -39.18 -43.65 -27.69
CA LEU A 75 -38.57 -44.89 -28.14
C LEU A 75 -37.52 -45.32 -27.12
N ASN A 76 -37.72 -46.45 -26.45
CA ASN A 76 -36.85 -46.90 -25.36
C ASN A 76 -36.41 -48.36 -25.55
N LEU A 77 -35.12 -48.59 -25.72
CA LEU A 77 -34.49 -49.91 -25.74
C LEU A 77 -33.86 -50.15 -24.38
N SER A 78 -34.49 -50.95 -23.53
CA SER A 78 -34.22 -50.92 -22.09
C SER A 78 -33.09 -51.83 -21.60
N GLY A 79 -32.68 -52.86 -22.36
CA GLY A 79 -31.71 -53.84 -21.88
C GLY A 79 -30.88 -54.55 -22.96
N PRO A 80 -29.86 -55.30 -22.52
CA PRO A 80 -28.92 -55.96 -23.42
C PRO A 80 -29.62 -56.95 -24.36
N GLY A 81 -29.26 -56.88 -25.64
CA GLY A 81 -29.86 -57.69 -26.70
C GLY A 81 -31.13 -57.10 -27.32
N ASP A 82 -31.59 -55.92 -26.89
CA ASP A 82 -32.66 -55.20 -27.56
C ASP A 82 -32.12 -54.58 -28.86
N ILE A 83 -32.69 -54.93 -30.02
CA ILE A 83 -32.14 -54.57 -31.34
C ILE A 83 -33.23 -54.02 -32.26
N ILE A 84 -32.97 -52.89 -32.91
CA ILE A 84 -33.70 -52.48 -34.11
C ILE A 84 -32.68 -52.37 -35.24
N GLU A 85 -32.81 -53.25 -36.22
CA GLU A 85 -31.92 -53.28 -37.37
C GLU A 85 -32.69 -53.37 -38.68
N ALA A 86 -32.25 -52.59 -39.64
CA ALA A 86 -32.81 -52.58 -40.98
C ALA A 86 -31.73 -52.29 -42.02
N GLN A 87 -32.01 -52.58 -43.29
CA GLN A 87 -31.11 -52.17 -44.38
C GLN A 87 -30.93 -50.64 -44.43
N ARG A 88 -32.03 -49.90 -44.25
CA ARG A 88 -32.02 -48.48 -43.93
C ARG A 88 -33.02 -48.20 -42.83
N LEU A 89 -32.58 -47.55 -41.77
CA LEU A 89 -33.40 -47.26 -40.60
C LEU A 89 -33.66 -45.76 -40.50
N ILE A 90 -34.93 -45.38 -40.46
CA ILE A 90 -35.35 -43.98 -40.29
C ILE A 90 -36.20 -43.88 -39.05
N LEU A 91 -35.76 -43.08 -38.08
CA LEU A 91 -36.48 -42.79 -36.85
C LEU A 91 -36.94 -41.33 -36.90
N SER A 92 -38.24 -41.07 -36.74
CA SER A 92 -38.69 -39.68 -36.69
C SER A 92 -39.91 -39.40 -35.82
N LEU A 93 -40.08 -38.11 -35.51
CA LEU A 93 -41.18 -37.51 -34.73
C LEU A 93 -41.16 -37.78 -33.21
N PHE A 94 -40.19 -38.54 -32.71
CA PHE A 94 -40.12 -38.90 -31.29
C PHE A 94 -39.76 -37.71 -30.41
N THR A 95 -40.31 -37.60 -29.21
CA THR A 95 -39.85 -36.59 -28.25
C THR A 95 -38.48 -36.97 -27.71
N CYS A 96 -38.28 -38.24 -27.35
CA CYS A 96 -37.01 -38.75 -26.86
C CYS A 96 -36.72 -40.18 -27.35
N ILE A 97 -35.47 -40.41 -27.75
CA ILE A 97 -34.94 -41.73 -28.11
C ILE A 97 -33.89 -42.11 -27.07
N SER A 98 -34.11 -43.22 -26.37
CA SER A 98 -33.19 -43.78 -25.39
C SER A 98 -32.71 -45.16 -25.83
N VAL A 99 -31.39 -45.29 -26.01
CA VAL A 99 -30.70 -46.54 -26.31
C VAL A 99 -29.96 -46.98 -25.06
N GLY A 100 -30.56 -47.88 -24.28
CA GLY A 100 -30.00 -48.41 -23.05
C GLY A 100 -28.72 -49.25 -23.26
N PRO A 101 -28.04 -49.63 -22.18
CA PRO A 101 -26.74 -50.28 -22.24
C PRO A 101 -26.88 -51.70 -22.83
N GLY A 102 -26.08 -51.98 -23.86
CA GLY A 102 -26.14 -53.26 -24.59
C GLY A 102 -27.26 -53.37 -25.63
N SER A 103 -28.08 -52.33 -25.79
CA SER A 103 -29.06 -52.20 -26.87
C SER A 103 -28.37 -51.74 -28.17
N ILE A 104 -28.92 -52.10 -29.33
CA ILE A 104 -28.34 -51.80 -30.64
C ILE A 104 -29.36 -51.15 -31.58
N LEU A 105 -29.02 -49.97 -32.11
CA LEU A 105 -29.66 -49.39 -33.29
C LEU A 105 -28.71 -49.52 -34.48
N ARG A 106 -29.14 -50.19 -35.54
CA ARG A 106 -28.25 -50.52 -36.65
C ARG A 106 -28.89 -50.30 -38.02
N GLY A 107 -28.15 -49.68 -38.92
CA GLY A 107 -28.38 -49.76 -40.37
C GLY A 107 -27.09 -49.48 -41.14
N PRO A 108 -26.57 -50.41 -41.95
CA PRO A 108 -27.25 -51.57 -42.57
C PRO A 108 -27.19 -52.87 -41.76
N LEU A 109 -27.84 -53.94 -42.26
CA LEU A 109 -27.91 -55.26 -41.63
C LEU A 109 -26.56 -55.99 -41.61
N GLU A 110 -26.24 -56.75 -40.54
CA GLU A 110 -24.93 -57.41 -40.34
C GLU A 110 -24.59 -58.49 -41.39
N ASN A 111 -25.59 -59.17 -41.95
CA ASN A 111 -25.45 -60.24 -42.94
C ASN A 111 -26.00 -59.86 -44.33
N ALA A 112 -26.14 -58.56 -44.62
CA ALA A 112 -26.50 -58.12 -45.97
C ALA A 112 -25.38 -58.51 -46.96
N SER A 113 -25.72 -58.77 -48.23
CA SER A 113 -24.70 -59.05 -49.25
C SER A 113 -23.76 -57.83 -49.39
N GLU A 114 -22.48 -58.02 -49.75
CA GLU A 114 -21.51 -56.91 -49.90
C GLU A 114 -22.04 -55.79 -50.82
N ASN A 115 -22.84 -56.14 -51.82
CA ASN A 115 -23.51 -55.19 -52.73
C ASN A 115 -24.72 -54.44 -52.11
N ASP A 116 -25.28 -54.93 -51.02
CA ASP A 116 -26.35 -54.27 -50.26
C ASP A 116 -25.77 -53.41 -49.11
N ILE A 117 -24.71 -53.87 -48.43
CA ILE A 117 -24.08 -53.22 -47.26
C ILE A 117 -23.61 -51.80 -47.62
N THR A 118 -22.97 -51.66 -48.77
CA THR A 118 -22.73 -50.37 -49.38
C THR A 118 -23.83 -50.17 -50.40
N PRO A 119 -24.89 -49.38 -50.11
CA PRO A 119 -25.63 -48.79 -51.22
C PRO A 119 -24.58 -48.19 -52.18
N HIS A 120 -24.78 -48.29 -53.50
CA HIS A 120 -23.93 -47.69 -54.56
C HIS A 120 -23.87 -46.14 -54.45
N LEU A 121 -23.59 -45.64 -53.26
CA LEU A 121 -23.67 -44.28 -52.77
C LEU A 121 -22.28 -43.71 -52.84
N TYR A 122 -22.07 -42.86 -53.85
CA TYR A 122 -21.06 -41.81 -53.89
C TYR A 122 -19.60 -42.23 -53.63
N CYS A 123 -19.24 -43.51 -53.62
CA CYS A 123 -17.85 -43.95 -53.45
C CYS A 123 -16.93 -43.49 -54.59
N ASP A 124 -17.49 -43.35 -55.80
CA ASP A 124 -16.78 -42.89 -56.99
C ASP A 124 -16.94 -41.38 -57.24
N LEU A 125 -17.76 -40.69 -56.44
CA LEU A 125 -18.07 -39.27 -56.60
C LEU A 125 -17.32 -38.46 -55.55
N GLN A 126 -16.57 -37.47 -56.02
CA GLN A 126 -15.81 -36.56 -55.15
C GLN A 126 -16.67 -35.43 -54.56
N GLY A 127 -17.96 -35.36 -54.91
CA GLY A 127 -18.88 -34.29 -54.52
C GLY A 127 -19.79 -34.66 -53.36
N CYS A 128 -20.07 -33.67 -52.51
CA CYS A 128 -20.97 -33.79 -51.37
C CYS A 128 -22.42 -34.10 -51.77
N PRO A 129 -23.08 -35.11 -51.17
CA PRO A 129 -24.52 -35.27 -51.28
C PRO A 129 -25.26 -34.04 -50.74
N LEU A 130 -26.06 -33.39 -51.58
CA LEU A 130 -26.80 -32.18 -51.22
C LEU A 130 -27.74 -32.42 -50.02
N GLU A 131 -28.24 -33.64 -49.86
CA GLU A 131 -29.16 -34.03 -48.79
C GLU A 131 -28.52 -34.00 -47.39
N LEU A 132 -27.18 -34.10 -47.29
CA LEU A 132 -26.46 -33.98 -46.01
C LEU A 132 -26.39 -32.53 -45.52
N LEU A 133 -26.38 -31.57 -46.45
CA LEU A 133 -26.29 -30.13 -46.14
C LEU A 133 -27.67 -29.47 -46.07
N HIS A 134 -28.57 -29.87 -46.97
CA HIS A 134 -29.94 -29.39 -47.12
C HIS A 134 -30.93 -30.56 -47.07
N PRO A 135 -31.18 -31.12 -45.88
CA PRO A 135 -32.08 -32.26 -45.77
C PRO A 135 -33.54 -31.90 -46.02
N PRO A 136 -34.36 -32.84 -46.53
CA PRO A 136 -35.78 -32.61 -46.78
C PRO A 136 -36.53 -32.36 -45.46
N GLU A 137 -37.42 -31.36 -45.47
CA GLU A 137 -38.15 -30.95 -44.26
C GLU A 137 -39.10 -32.03 -43.73
N ASP A 138 -39.62 -32.90 -44.62
CA ASP A 138 -40.66 -33.88 -44.30
C ASP A 138 -40.15 -35.19 -43.70
N CYS A 139 -38.83 -35.40 -43.58
CA CYS A 139 -38.23 -36.62 -43.01
C CYS A 139 -38.82 -37.95 -43.57
N ASN A 140 -39.26 -37.95 -44.83
CA ASN A 140 -39.97 -39.08 -45.43
C ASN A 140 -39.02 -40.22 -45.85
N VAL A 141 -39.52 -41.45 -45.79
CA VAL A 141 -38.81 -42.66 -46.19
C VAL A 141 -38.74 -42.74 -47.73
N ASN A 142 -37.69 -42.18 -48.33
CA ASN A 142 -37.46 -42.31 -49.77
C ASN A 142 -36.22 -43.19 -50.04
N SER A 143 -36.36 -44.15 -50.96
CA SER A 143 -35.29 -45.07 -51.37
C SER A 143 -34.13 -44.37 -52.09
N SER A 144 -34.29 -43.12 -52.51
CA SER A 144 -33.22 -42.31 -53.12
C SER A 144 -32.29 -41.61 -52.11
N LEU A 145 -32.60 -41.65 -50.81
CA LEU A 145 -31.80 -40.94 -49.79
C LEU A 145 -30.47 -41.65 -49.50
N ALA A 146 -29.45 -40.85 -49.21
CA ALA A 146 -28.09 -41.31 -48.95
C ALA A 146 -27.84 -41.91 -47.55
N PHE A 147 -28.86 -41.96 -46.69
CA PHE A 147 -28.70 -42.31 -45.27
C PHE A 147 -28.95 -43.79 -45.03
N THR A 148 -28.08 -44.44 -44.25
CA THR A 148 -28.34 -45.79 -43.72
C THR A 148 -29.05 -45.72 -42.38
N LEU A 149 -28.77 -44.69 -41.59
CA LEU A 149 -29.48 -44.36 -40.37
C LEU A 149 -29.81 -42.86 -40.33
N GLN A 150 -31.09 -42.53 -40.30
CA GLN A 150 -31.54 -41.15 -40.16
C GLN A 150 -32.39 -40.99 -38.91
N ILE A 151 -32.06 -40.01 -38.07
CA ILE A 151 -32.88 -39.58 -36.95
C ILE A 151 -33.36 -38.16 -37.24
N CYS A 152 -34.67 -37.92 -37.23
CA CYS A 152 -35.24 -36.66 -37.69
C CYS A 152 -36.36 -36.17 -36.77
N ARG A 153 -36.41 -34.87 -36.46
CA ARG A 153 -37.45 -34.25 -35.60
C ARG A 153 -37.53 -34.94 -34.22
N VAL A 154 -36.46 -34.82 -33.44
CA VAL A 154 -36.37 -35.36 -32.08
C VAL A 154 -35.93 -34.27 -31.11
N GLU A 155 -36.46 -34.21 -29.90
CA GLU A 155 -35.94 -33.25 -28.92
C GLU A 155 -34.63 -33.77 -28.32
N ASP A 156 -34.68 -34.92 -27.66
CA ASP A 156 -33.55 -35.46 -26.90
C ASP A 156 -33.15 -36.88 -27.35
N ILE A 157 -31.85 -37.10 -27.57
CA ILE A 157 -31.28 -38.43 -27.86
C ILE A 157 -30.30 -38.81 -26.74
N ILE A 158 -30.54 -39.97 -26.13
CA ILE A 158 -29.73 -40.52 -25.02
C ILE A 158 -29.18 -41.87 -25.46
N ILE A 159 -27.84 -42.00 -25.50
CA ILE A 159 -27.16 -43.18 -26.00
C ILE A 159 -26.23 -43.74 -24.91
N GLU A 160 -26.61 -44.88 -24.35
CA GLU A 160 -25.80 -45.73 -23.46
C GLU A 160 -25.37 -47.03 -24.15
N GLY A 161 -26.05 -47.43 -25.23
CA GLY A 161 -25.75 -48.61 -26.06
C GLY A 161 -25.00 -48.29 -27.35
N LEU A 162 -25.23 -49.09 -28.40
CA LEU A 162 -24.53 -49.00 -29.68
C LEU A 162 -25.45 -48.46 -30.78
N LEU A 163 -25.02 -47.42 -31.47
CA LEU A 163 -25.65 -46.89 -32.67
C LEU A 163 -24.68 -47.03 -33.84
N THR A 164 -25.06 -47.79 -34.88
CA THR A 164 -24.18 -48.16 -35.99
C THR A 164 -24.78 -47.81 -37.34
N GLY A 165 -23.99 -47.21 -38.22
CA GLY A 165 -24.35 -47.11 -39.63
C GLY A 165 -23.31 -46.45 -40.54
N SER A 166 -23.39 -46.71 -41.84
CA SER A 166 -22.47 -46.17 -42.87
C SER A 166 -22.62 -44.66 -43.06
N VAL A 167 -23.87 -44.17 -43.11
CA VAL A 167 -24.19 -42.74 -43.15
C VAL A 167 -25.22 -42.47 -42.08
N ILE A 168 -24.75 -41.93 -40.96
CA ILE A 168 -25.57 -41.53 -39.80
C ILE A 168 -25.88 -40.05 -39.93
N HIS A 169 -27.16 -39.71 -40.02
CA HIS A 169 -27.59 -38.32 -40.10
C HIS A 169 -28.65 -38.00 -39.04
N MET A 170 -28.34 -37.04 -38.17
CA MET A 170 -29.25 -36.54 -37.13
C MET A 170 -29.70 -35.14 -37.49
N ASN A 171 -30.94 -34.99 -37.97
CA ASN A 171 -31.48 -33.70 -38.38
C ASN A 171 -32.59 -33.21 -37.46
N TRP A 172 -32.66 -31.91 -37.23
CA TRP A 172 -33.69 -31.30 -36.39
C TRP A 172 -33.77 -31.99 -35.02
N VAL A 173 -32.58 -32.15 -34.41
CA VAL A 173 -32.40 -32.65 -33.05
C VAL A 173 -32.01 -31.47 -32.15
N ARG A 174 -32.59 -31.37 -30.96
CA ARG A 174 -32.19 -30.30 -30.02
C ARG A 174 -30.91 -30.70 -29.30
N ASP A 175 -30.95 -31.80 -28.54
CA ASP A 175 -29.86 -32.21 -27.66
C ASP A 175 -29.49 -33.69 -27.87
N VAL A 176 -28.19 -33.96 -27.96
CA VAL A 176 -27.64 -35.32 -28.09
C VAL A 176 -26.67 -35.58 -26.94
N SER A 177 -26.90 -36.67 -26.21
CA SER A 177 -26.10 -37.09 -25.08
C SER A 177 -25.61 -38.52 -25.26
N VAL A 178 -24.29 -38.69 -25.29
CA VAL A 178 -23.63 -40.00 -25.37
C VAL A 178 -22.98 -40.27 -24.03
N HIS A 179 -23.57 -41.18 -23.26
CA HIS A 179 -23.05 -41.58 -21.94
C HIS A 179 -21.76 -42.42 -22.07
N PRO A 180 -21.02 -42.65 -20.97
CA PRO A 180 -19.73 -43.34 -21.00
C PRO A 180 -19.72 -44.73 -21.66
N SER A 181 -20.82 -45.50 -21.55
CA SER A 181 -20.96 -46.80 -22.24
C SER A 181 -21.45 -46.68 -23.68
N GLY A 182 -21.98 -45.51 -24.05
CA GLY A 182 -22.57 -45.22 -25.34
C GLY A 182 -21.53 -45.13 -26.46
N THR A 183 -21.84 -45.71 -27.61
CA THR A 183 -20.99 -45.65 -28.79
C THR A 183 -21.82 -45.38 -30.04
N ILE A 184 -21.48 -44.31 -30.75
CA ILE A 184 -21.96 -44.03 -32.12
C ILE A 184 -20.81 -44.38 -33.06
N THR A 185 -21.02 -45.34 -33.97
CA THR A 185 -19.96 -45.81 -34.86
C THR A 185 -20.41 -45.91 -36.32
N ALA A 186 -19.62 -45.31 -37.19
CA ALA A 186 -19.63 -45.53 -38.64
C ALA A 186 -18.33 -46.21 -39.10
N SER A 187 -17.62 -46.86 -38.17
CA SER A 187 -16.30 -47.42 -38.44
C SER A 187 -16.41 -48.68 -39.30
N ARG A 188 -15.51 -48.83 -40.29
CA ARG A 188 -15.48 -49.96 -41.24
C ARG A 188 -16.71 -50.09 -42.14
N LEU A 189 -17.50 -49.01 -42.26
CA LEU A 189 -18.74 -48.96 -43.04
C LEU A 189 -18.67 -47.92 -44.18
N GLY A 190 -17.45 -47.49 -44.54
CA GLY A 190 -17.19 -46.65 -45.70
C GLY A 190 -17.04 -47.47 -46.98
N CYS A 191 -16.36 -46.91 -47.96
CA CYS A 191 -16.15 -47.56 -49.25
C CYS A 191 -15.01 -48.58 -49.18
N GLU A 192 -15.16 -49.73 -49.82
CA GLU A 192 -14.08 -50.74 -49.96
C GLU A 192 -13.07 -50.38 -51.07
N GLY A 193 -13.52 -49.60 -52.06
CA GLY A 193 -12.70 -48.86 -53.01
C GLY A 193 -12.92 -47.35 -52.86
N GLY A 194 -12.97 -46.64 -53.98
CA GLY A 194 -13.34 -45.21 -54.02
C GLY A 194 -12.24 -44.29 -54.52
N VAL A 195 -12.47 -42.98 -54.36
CA VAL A 195 -11.63 -41.90 -54.91
C VAL A 195 -10.18 -41.96 -54.43
N GLY A 196 -9.97 -42.23 -53.14
CA GLY A 196 -8.65 -42.33 -52.54
C GLY A 196 -8.20 -43.77 -52.31
N ARG A 197 -8.65 -44.70 -53.17
CA ARG A 197 -8.30 -46.12 -53.02
C ARG A 197 -6.79 -46.36 -53.04
N GLY A 198 -6.37 -47.34 -52.24
CA GLY A 198 -5.02 -47.89 -52.32
C GLY A 198 -4.78 -48.62 -53.65
N LYS A 199 -3.50 -48.77 -54.03
CA LYS A 199 -3.09 -49.61 -55.16
C LYS A 199 -2.91 -51.04 -54.64
N VAL A 200 -3.49 -52.02 -55.33
CA VAL A 200 -3.30 -53.45 -55.02
C VAL A 200 -2.49 -54.11 -56.12
N LEU A 201 -1.45 -54.85 -55.72
CA LEU A 201 -0.64 -55.66 -56.62
C LEU A 201 -1.33 -57.01 -56.89
N SER A 202 -1.00 -57.66 -58.01
CA SER A 202 -1.58 -58.97 -58.39
C SER A 202 -1.32 -60.11 -57.40
N ASN A 203 -0.44 -59.89 -56.42
CA ASN A 203 -0.13 -60.81 -55.33
C ASN A 203 -0.98 -60.59 -54.07
N GLY A 204 -1.94 -59.65 -54.09
CA GLY A 204 -2.82 -59.33 -52.96
C GLY A 204 -2.27 -58.28 -51.98
N LEU A 205 -1.07 -57.71 -52.23
CA LEU A 205 -0.52 -56.67 -51.36
C LEU A 205 -1.10 -55.29 -51.72
N GLY A 206 -1.70 -54.62 -50.74
CA GLY A 206 -2.29 -53.30 -50.91
C GLY A 206 -1.51 -52.17 -50.24
N SER A 207 -1.55 -50.97 -50.82
CA SER A 207 -1.15 -49.73 -50.14
C SER A 207 -2.33 -49.16 -49.36
N GLY A 208 -2.05 -48.25 -48.43
CA GLY A 208 -3.10 -47.64 -47.61
C GLY A 208 -4.02 -46.74 -48.44
N ALA A 209 -5.29 -46.69 -48.07
CA ALA A 209 -6.25 -45.75 -48.68
C ALA A 209 -6.07 -44.34 -48.11
N GLY A 210 -6.37 -43.31 -48.90
CA GLY A 210 -6.32 -41.91 -48.48
C GLY A 210 -7.71 -41.30 -48.34
N HIS A 211 -7.93 -40.48 -47.32
CA HIS A 211 -9.08 -39.62 -47.11
C HIS A 211 -8.74 -38.72 -45.92
N GLY A 212 -8.87 -37.39 -46.01
CA GLY A 212 -8.35 -36.48 -44.99
C GLY A 212 -6.83 -36.33 -45.01
N GLY A 213 -6.10 -37.43 -44.90
CA GLY A 213 -4.66 -37.58 -45.12
C GLY A 213 -4.33 -38.59 -46.21
N LYS A 214 -3.10 -38.54 -46.75
CA LYS A 214 -2.63 -39.51 -47.74
C LYS A 214 -2.48 -40.90 -47.11
N GLY A 215 -2.85 -41.95 -47.85
CA GLY A 215 -2.57 -43.32 -47.47
C GLY A 215 -1.08 -43.64 -47.54
N GLY A 216 -0.62 -44.53 -46.67
CA GLY A 216 0.77 -44.98 -46.59
C GLY A 216 1.16 -45.84 -47.79
N ASP A 217 2.40 -45.65 -48.26
CA ASP A 217 2.96 -46.42 -49.37
C ASP A 217 3.17 -47.89 -48.97
N GLY A 218 2.79 -48.83 -49.84
CA GLY A 218 3.05 -50.26 -49.65
C GLY A 218 4.47 -50.64 -50.07
N TYR A 219 4.99 -51.75 -49.55
CA TYR A 219 6.35 -52.22 -49.81
C TYR A 219 6.36 -53.66 -50.33
N TYR A 220 6.85 -53.87 -51.56
CA TYR A 220 7.05 -55.20 -52.13
C TYR A 220 8.39 -55.32 -52.85
N ASN A 221 9.10 -56.41 -52.56
CA ASN A 221 10.30 -56.85 -53.28
C ASN A 221 11.35 -55.73 -53.52
N GLY A 222 11.63 -54.91 -52.49
CA GLY A 222 12.62 -53.84 -52.56
C GLY A 222 12.11 -52.48 -53.09
N SER A 223 10.84 -52.39 -53.49
CA SER A 223 10.24 -51.18 -54.06
C SER A 223 9.01 -50.71 -53.26
N PHE A 224 8.80 -49.39 -53.21
CA PHE A 224 7.59 -48.79 -52.66
C PHE A 224 6.62 -48.46 -53.78
N PHE A 225 5.32 -48.66 -53.53
CA PHE A 225 4.25 -48.22 -54.41
C PHE A 225 3.28 -47.32 -53.65
N GLU A 226 2.81 -46.27 -54.33
CA GLU A 226 2.12 -45.16 -53.69
C GLU A 226 0.81 -45.58 -53.00
N GLY A 227 0.57 -45.01 -51.81
CA GLY A 227 -0.73 -45.01 -51.16
C GLY A 227 -1.76 -44.10 -51.85
N GLY A 228 -3.02 -44.27 -51.46
CA GLY A 228 -4.14 -43.48 -51.97
C GLY A 228 -4.00 -41.99 -51.65
N ALA A 229 -4.45 -41.14 -52.59
CA ALA A 229 -4.45 -39.69 -52.38
C ALA A 229 -5.56 -39.26 -51.41
N PHE A 230 -5.35 -38.16 -50.70
CA PHE A 230 -6.43 -37.51 -49.95
C PHE A 230 -7.37 -36.75 -50.91
N TYR A 231 -8.64 -36.62 -50.54
CA TYR A 231 -9.67 -35.90 -51.31
C TYR A 231 -10.69 -35.24 -50.38
N GLY A 232 -11.64 -34.54 -50.98
CA GLY A 232 -12.71 -33.81 -50.30
C GLY A 232 -12.29 -32.45 -49.74
N ASP A 233 -13.27 -31.69 -49.27
CA ASP A 233 -13.08 -30.38 -48.65
C ASP A 233 -12.84 -30.52 -47.13
N ALA A 234 -11.80 -29.85 -46.61
CA ALA A 234 -11.52 -29.85 -45.19
C ALA A 234 -12.49 -28.95 -44.40
N ASP A 235 -13.00 -27.87 -45.00
CA ASP A 235 -13.87 -26.89 -44.33
C ASP A 235 -15.36 -27.24 -44.42
N LEU A 236 -15.70 -28.26 -45.21
CA LEU A 236 -17.05 -28.83 -45.27
C LEU A 236 -16.99 -30.31 -45.71
N PRO A 237 -16.44 -31.20 -44.87
CA PRO A 237 -16.26 -32.60 -45.24
C PRO A 237 -17.59 -33.34 -45.24
N CYS A 238 -17.82 -34.18 -46.25
CA CYS A 238 -19.04 -34.98 -46.38
C CYS A 238 -18.85 -36.21 -47.28
N GLU A 239 -17.61 -36.65 -47.44
CA GLU A 239 -17.24 -37.80 -48.23
C GLU A 239 -17.02 -39.03 -47.34
N LEU A 240 -17.30 -40.21 -47.89
CA LEU A 240 -16.99 -41.49 -47.25
C LEU A 240 -15.47 -41.74 -47.32
N GLY A 241 -14.92 -42.46 -46.34
CA GLY A 241 -13.56 -42.97 -46.41
C GLY A 241 -13.42 -44.04 -47.50
N SER A 242 -12.25 -44.10 -48.13
CA SER A 242 -11.90 -45.08 -49.16
C SER A 242 -11.23 -46.32 -48.56
N GLY A 243 -11.34 -47.43 -49.29
CA GLY A 243 -10.69 -48.68 -48.93
C GLY A 243 -9.39 -48.93 -49.70
N SER A 244 -8.66 -49.97 -49.30
CA SER A 244 -7.29 -50.20 -49.75
C SER A 244 -7.15 -50.84 -51.14
N GLY A 245 -8.26 -51.17 -51.82
CA GLY A 245 -8.20 -51.92 -53.07
C GLY A 245 -9.39 -51.83 -54.02
N GLU A 246 -9.42 -52.75 -54.98
CA GLU A 246 -10.43 -52.86 -56.04
C GLU A 246 -11.33 -54.08 -55.73
N VAL A 247 -12.65 -53.92 -55.92
CA VAL A 247 -13.70 -54.83 -55.42
C VAL A 247 -13.56 -56.28 -55.93
N ASP A 248 -12.88 -56.48 -57.06
CA ASP A 248 -12.76 -57.79 -57.72
C ASP A 248 -11.65 -58.72 -57.14
N LEU A 249 -10.83 -58.24 -56.20
CA LEU A 249 -9.70 -58.99 -55.61
C LEU A 249 -9.98 -59.39 -54.15
N ALA A 250 -9.76 -60.67 -53.83
CA ALA A 250 -9.98 -61.20 -52.47
C ALA A 250 -9.08 -60.48 -51.43
N GLY A 251 -9.72 -59.84 -50.45
CA GLY A 251 -9.08 -59.22 -49.29
C GLY A 251 -8.87 -57.71 -49.44
N THR A 252 -9.95 -56.92 -49.39
CA THR A 252 -9.95 -55.45 -49.27
C THR A 252 -10.26 -55.01 -47.84
N THR A 253 -9.93 -53.76 -47.50
CA THR A 253 -10.37 -53.14 -46.24
C THR A 253 -11.27 -51.95 -46.54
N ALA A 254 -12.40 -51.82 -45.86
CA ALA A 254 -13.30 -50.68 -45.97
C ALA A 254 -12.79 -49.42 -45.27
N GLY A 255 -13.13 -48.25 -45.82
CA GLY A 255 -12.94 -46.97 -45.14
C GLY A 255 -13.94 -46.75 -44.00
N GLY A 256 -13.85 -45.59 -43.34
CA GLY A 256 -14.85 -45.11 -42.37
C GLY A 256 -16.06 -44.44 -43.05
N GLY A 257 -17.22 -44.47 -42.42
CA GLY A 257 -18.46 -43.86 -42.89
C GLY A 257 -18.58 -42.36 -42.61
N ILE A 258 -19.78 -41.80 -42.78
CA ILE A 258 -20.11 -40.40 -42.51
C ILE A 258 -21.01 -40.29 -41.28
N ILE A 259 -20.70 -39.36 -40.38
CA ILE A 259 -21.59 -38.95 -39.30
C ILE A 259 -21.86 -37.45 -39.43
N VAL A 260 -23.11 -37.08 -39.65
CA VAL A 260 -23.56 -35.68 -39.70
C VAL A 260 -24.59 -35.43 -38.61
N MET A 261 -24.34 -34.41 -37.79
CA MET A 261 -25.31 -33.93 -36.79
C MET A 261 -25.69 -32.49 -37.11
N GLY A 262 -26.96 -32.28 -37.40
CA GLY A 262 -27.55 -30.99 -37.78
C GLY A 262 -27.41 -30.70 -39.27
N SER A 263 -27.72 -29.46 -39.65
CA SER A 263 -27.66 -28.97 -41.02
C SER A 263 -27.30 -27.49 -41.05
N LEU A 264 -27.02 -26.95 -42.24
CA LEU A 264 -26.78 -25.51 -42.43
C LEU A 264 -27.96 -24.64 -41.99
N ALA A 265 -29.19 -25.13 -42.15
CA ALA A 265 -30.40 -24.41 -41.75
C ALA A 265 -30.70 -24.53 -40.25
N ARG A 266 -30.37 -25.69 -39.64
CA ARG A 266 -30.70 -25.99 -38.24
C ARG A 266 -29.56 -26.76 -37.58
N SER A 267 -28.92 -26.10 -36.63
CA SER A 267 -27.86 -26.66 -35.79
C SER A 267 -28.44 -27.24 -34.50
N LEU A 268 -27.73 -28.22 -33.93
CA LEU A 268 -28.03 -28.75 -32.60
C LEU A 268 -27.77 -27.67 -31.55
N SER A 269 -28.56 -27.70 -30.48
CA SER A 269 -28.42 -26.77 -29.36
C SER A 269 -27.25 -27.19 -28.47
N SER A 270 -27.17 -28.47 -28.11
CA SER A 270 -26.06 -29.02 -27.32
C SER A 270 -25.70 -30.45 -27.77
N LEU A 271 -24.40 -30.72 -27.86
CA LEU A 271 -23.85 -32.06 -28.03
C LEU A 271 -22.95 -32.39 -26.84
N THR A 272 -23.32 -33.40 -26.05
CA THR A 272 -22.53 -33.88 -24.92
C THR A 272 -22.05 -35.30 -25.20
N VAL A 273 -20.75 -35.53 -25.21
CA VAL A 273 -20.15 -36.84 -25.44
C VAL A 273 -19.24 -37.17 -24.26
N ASP A 274 -19.61 -38.20 -23.51
CA ASP A 274 -18.79 -38.84 -22.48
C ASP A 274 -18.31 -40.23 -22.92
N GLY A 275 -19.01 -40.87 -23.87
CA GLY A 275 -18.66 -42.15 -24.50
C GLY A 275 -17.79 -41.99 -25.76
N SER A 276 -18.12 -42.71 -26.84
CA SER A 276 -17.32 -42.64 -28.07
C SER A 276 -18.12 -42.38 -29.35
N LEU A 277 -17.53 -41.57 -30.22
CA LEU A 277 -18.02 -41.24 -31.55
C LEU A 277 -16.93 -41.59 -32.58
N ARG A 278 -17.13 -42.64 -33.38
CA ARG A 278 -16.07 -43.26 -34.18
C ARG A 278 -16.43 -43.44 -35.65
N SER A 279 -15.59 -42.98 -36.55
CA SER A 279 -15.64 -43.30 -37.98
C SER A 279 -14.27 -43.75 -38.48
N ASP A 280 -13.74 -44.81 -37.86
CA ASP A 280 -12.40 -45.31 -38.14
C ASP A 280 -12.39 -46.25 -39.36
N GLY A 281 -11.27 -46.26 -40.08
CA GLY A 281 -11.02 -47.18 -41.19
C GLY A 281 -10.77 -48.61 -40.72
N GLN A 282 -11.04 -49.58 -41.58
CA GLN A 282 -10.79 -50.99 -41.28
C GLN A 282 -9.30 -51.32 -41.28
N SER A 283 -8.87 -51.98 -40.20
CA SER A 283 -7.53 -52.57 -40.09
C SER A 283 -7.54 -54.00 -40.63
N HIS A 284 -6.40 -54.47 -41.14
CA HIS A 284 -6.22 -55.89 -41.43
C HIS A 284 -6.37 -56.71 -40.14
N ALA A 285 -7.36 -57.63 -40.12
CA ALA A 285 -7.56 -58.52 -39.00
C ALA A 285 -6.52 -59.65 -39.02
N GLU A 286 -5.77 -59.84 -37.92
CA GLU A 286 -5.13 -61.11 -37.63
C GLU A 286 -6.23 -62.06 -37.16
N ASP A 287 -6.75 -62.90 -38.05
CA ASP A 287 -7.80 -63.85 -37.70
C ASP A 287 -7.26 -64.88 -36.69
N ILE A 288 -7.64 -64.75 -35.42
CA ILE A 288 -7.38 -65.76 -34.39
C ILE A 288 -8.52 -66.78 -34.45
N GLY A 289 -8.31 -67.89 -35.15
CA GLY A 289 -8.88 -69.19 -34.77
C GLY A 289 -9.59 -70.00 -35.85
N HIS A 290 -8.84 -70.95 -36.43
CA HIS A 290 -9.25 -72.28 -36.89
C HIS A 290 -10.51 -72.42 -37.76
N HIS A 291 -10.34 -72.76 -39.04
CA HIS A 291 -10.88 -74.00 -39.65
C HIS A 291 -10.18 -74.33 -40.98
N GLY A 292 -9.41 -75.44 -40.96
CA GLY A 292 -9.19 -76.37 -42.08
C GLY A 292 -8.56 -75.88 -43.40
N ASN A 293 -7.26 -76.15 -43.58
CA ASN A 293 -6.55 -76.36 -44.86
C ASN A 293 -7.07 -75.58 -46.09
N SER A 294 -6.82 -74.28 -46.12
CA SER A 294 -6.49 -73.59 -47.37
C SER A 294 -5.20 -72.79 -47.15
N ILE A 295 -4.18 -73.05 -47.97
CA ILE A 295 -2.96 -72.25 -48.00
C ILE A 295 -3.35 -70.96 -48.74
N ILE A 296 -3.95 -70.01 -48.02
CA ILE A 296 -4.12 -68.64 -48.51
C ILE A 296 -2.84 -67.90 -48.15
N SER A 297 -2.24 -67.28 -49.16
CA SER A 297 -0.96 -66.57 -49.08
C SER A 297 -0.89 -65.58 -47.92
N ASP A 298 0.25 -65.58 -47.21
CA ASP A 298 0.71 -64.59 -46.21
C ASP A 298 0.89 -63.16 -46.80
N ILE A 299 0.00 -62.69 -47.66
CA ILE A 299 0.04 -61.36 -48.29
C ILE A 299 -1.34 -60.73 -48.11
N GLY A 300 -1.40 -59.54 -47.52
CA GLY A 300 -2.68 -58.91 -47.15
C GLY A 300 -2.81 -57.45 -47.59
N PRO A 301 -4.03 -56.89 -47.54
CA PRO A 301 -4.33 -55.52 -47.97
C PRO A 301 -3.64 -54.43 -47.14
N GLY A 302 -3.67 -53.21 -47.68
CA GLY A 302 -3.39 -52.00 -46.92
C GLY A 302 -4.54 -51.66 -45.96
N GLY A 303 -4.35 -50.65 -45.11
CA GLY A 303 -5.40 -50.15 -44.22
C GLY A 303 -6.41 -49.24 -44.91
N GLY A 304 -7.68 -49.31 -44.50
CA GLY A 304 -8.74 -48.41 -44.96
C GLY A 304 -8.59 -47.02 -44.35
N SER A 305 -9.04 -45.97 -45.04
CA SER A 305 -8.92 -44.60 -44.52
C SER A 305 -9.98 -44.30 -43.48
N GLY A 306 -9.73 -43.32 -42.60
CA GLY A 306 -10.77 -42.78 -41.70
C GLY A 306 -11.92 -42.15 -42.49
N GLY A 307 -13.08 -41.99 -41.84
CA GLY A 307 -14.29 -41.39 -42.42
C GLY A 307 -14.45 -39.90 -42.11
N THR A 308 -15.68 -39.41 -42.15
CA THR A 308 -16.03 -37.99 -41.94
C THR A 308 -16.95 -37.81 -40.74
N ILE A 309 -16.67 -36.80 -39.90
CA ILE A 309 -17.57 -36.32 -38.87
C ILE A 309 -17.82 -34.82 -39.08
N LEU A 310 -19.08 -34.45 -39.36
CA LEU A 310 -19.51 -33.08 -39.60
C LEU A 310 -20.57 -32.66 -38.57
N LEU A 311 -20.27 -31.64 -37.77
CA LEU A 311 -21.10 -31.23 -36.65
C LEU A 311 -21.58 -29.79 -36.80
N PHE A 312 -22.88 -29.59 -36.96
CA PHE A 312 -23.54 -28.29 -36.91
C PHE A 312 -24.09 -28.08 -35.49
N VAL A 313 -23.34 -27.41 -34.63
CA VAL A 313 -23.63 -27.32 -33.19
C VAL A 313 -23.48 -25.89 -32.67
N ARG A 314 -24.28 -25.54 -31.66
CA ARG A 314 -24.12 -24.30 -30.89
C ARG A 314 -23.20 -24.46 -29.67
N SER A 315 -23.29 -25.60 -28.99
CA SER A 315 -22.48 -25.94 -27.83
C SER A 315 -21.97 -27.39 -27.89
N LEU A 316 -20.71 -27.61 -27.50
CA LEU A 316 -20.07 -28.93 -27.46
C LEU A 316 -19.43 -29.19 -26.09
N ILE A 317 -19.72 -30.33 -25.50
CA ILE A 317 -19.07 -30.81 -24.28
C ILE A 317 -18.49 -32.18 -24.55
N LEU A 318 -17.15 -32.28 -24.51
CA LEU A 318 -16.43 -33.56 -24.58
C LEU A 318 -15.88 -33.88 -23.19
N GLY A 319 -16.44 -34.89 -22.53
CA GLY A 319 -16.02 -35.38 -21.22
C GLY A 319 -14.61 -35.97 -21.22
N GLU A 320 -14.02 -36.16 -20.04
CA GLU A 320 -12.61 -36.57 -19.88
C GLU A 320 -12.27 -37.92 -20.53
N PHE A 321 -13.21 -38.87 -20.51
CA PHE A 321 -13.06 -40.21 -21.11
C PHE A 321 -13.63 -40.31 -22.52
N SER A 322 -14.10 -39.19 -23.08
CA SER A 322 -14.73 -39.21 -24.40
C SER A 322 -13.71 -39.37 -25.51
N VAL A 323 -14.11 -40.10 -26.56
CA VAL A 323 -13.26 -40.38 -27.73
C VAL A 323 -14.01 -40.01 -28.99
N LEU A 324 -13.48 -39.04 -29.72
CA LEU A 324 -13.91 -38.67 -31.07
C LEU A 324 -12.84 -39.14 -32.07
N SER A 325 -13.12 -40.16 -32.89
CA SER A 325 -12.10 -40.76 -33.77
C SER A 325 -12.50 -40.88 -35.23
N THR A 326 -11.57 -40.57 -36.12
CA THR A 326 -11.59 -40.86 -37.56
C THR A 326 -10.23 -41.43 -37.97
N PHE A 327 -9.75 -42.42 -37.22
CA PHE A 327 -8.41 -42.99 -37.37
C PHE A 327 -8.29 -43.87 -38.62
N GLY A 328 -7.12 -43.84 -39.27
CA GLY A 328 -6.82 -44.73 -40.39
C GLY A 328 -6.56 -46.17 -39.93
N GLY A 329 -6.96 -47.15 -40.74
CA GLY A 329 -6.73 -48.57 -40.46
C GLY A 329 -5.27 -48.98 -40.60
N HIS A 330 -4.86 -50.02 -39.86
CA HIS A 330 -3.53 -50.61 -39.95
C HIS A 330 -3.38 -51.52 -41.17
N GLY A 331 -2.24 -51.42 -41.85
CA GLY A 331 -1.89 -52.28 -43.00
C GLY A 331 -1.45 -53.69 -42.60
N SER A 332 -1.43 -54.60 -43.57
CA SER A 332 -0.99 -55.99 -43.35
C SER A 332 0.48 -56.12 -42.91
N PRO A 333 0.81 -57.14 -42.08
CA PRO A 333 2.16 -57.33 -41.55
C PRO A 333 3.26 -57.56 -42.59
N TYR A 334 2.89 -57.82 -43.84
CA TYR A 334 3.78 -58.21 -44.94
C TYR A 334 4.02 -57.09 -45.98
N GLY A 335 4.02 -55.82 -45.53
CA GLY A 335 4.35 -54.66 -46.37
C GLY A 335 3.16 -53.78 -46.71
N GLY A 336 2.01 -53.96 -46.05
CA GLY A 336 0.82 -53.13 -46.27
C GLY A 336 1.00 -51.71 -45.72
N GLY A 337 0.62 -50.72 -46.52
CA GLY A 337 0.59 -49.32 -46.11
C GLY A 337 -0.58 -49.03 -45.16
N GLY A 338 -0.38 -48.12 -44.20
CA GLY A 338 -1.45 -47.70 -43.29
C GLY A 338 -2.44 -46.73 -43.93
N GLY A 339 -3.71 -46.76 -43.55
CA GLY A 339 -4.73 -45.85 -44.10
C GLY A 339 -4.55 -44.41 -43.61
N GLY A 340 -4.90 -43.42 -44.43
CA GLY A 340 -4.91 -42.01 -44.04
C GLY A 340 -5.99 -41.70 -43.00
N GLY A 341 -5.73 -40.76 -42.09
CA GLY A 341 -6.69 -40.30 -41.09
C GLY A 341 -7.77 -39.40 -41.69
N GLY A 342 -9.02 -39.54 -41.23
CA GLY A 342 -10.20 -38.88 -41.79
C GLY A 342 -10.40 -37.41 -41.39
N ARG A 343 -11.62 -36.88 -41.58
CA ARG A 343 -11.92 -35.45 -41.40
C ARG A 343 -12.93 -35.20 -40.29
N ILE A 344 -12.70 -34.16 -39.50
CA ILE A 344 -13.62 -33.67 -38.48
C ILE A 344 -13.81 -32.16 -38.67
N HIS A 345 -15.05 -31.72 -38.82
CA HIS A 345 -15.37 -30.30 -38.95
C HIS A 345 -16.44 -29.85 -37.94
N PHE A 346 -16.15 -28.76 -37.23
CA PHE A 346 -17.07 -28.10 -36.32
C PHE A 346 -17.65 -26.82 -36.95
N HIS A 347 -18.91 -26.89 -37.35
CA HIS A 347 -19.65 -25.76 -37.92
C HIS A 347 -20.47 -25.05 -36.84
N TRP A 348 -19.84 -24.07 -36.18
CA TRP A 348 -20.47 -23.30 -35.10
C TRP A 348 -21.61 -22.38 -35.57
N SER A 349 -22.69 -22.32 -34.79
CA SER A 349 -23.80 -21.39 -35.00
C SER A 349 -24.00 -20.46 -33.79
N GLY A 350 -24.42 -19.22 -34.04
CA GLY A 350 -24.81 -18.28 -32.99
C GLY A 350 -23.72 -17.95 -31.96
N ILE A 351 -22.48 -17.74 -32.40
CA ILE A 351 -21.38 -17.27 -31.55
C ILE A 351 -21.70 -15.83 -31.11
N MET A 352 -21.84 -15.61 -29.80
CA MET A 352 -22.05 -14.28 -29.23
C MET A 352 -20.73 -13.50 -29.22
N GLU A 353 -20.76 -12.17 -29.31
CA GLU A 353 -19.56 -11.32 -29.35
C GLU A 353 -19.51 -10.38 -28.13
N GLY A 354 -18.30 -9.97 -27.73
CA GLY A 354 -18.08 -9.02 -26.63
C GLY A 354 -18.49 -9.57 -25.25
N ASP A 355 -19.11 -8.72 -24.43
CA ASP A 355 -19.44 -9.02 -23.02
C ASP A 355 -20.43 -10.18 -22.84
N GLU A 356 -21.20 -10.52 -23.88
CA GLU A 356 -22.16 -11.63 -23.91
C GLU A 356 -21.53 -12.97 -24.35
N TYR A 357 -20.23 -12.99 -24.68
CA TYR A 357 -19.56 -14.22 -25.08
C TYR A 357 -19.56 -15.26 -23.94
N LEU A 358 -19.91 -16.49 -24.32
CA LEU A 358 -19.82 -17.68 -23.48
C LEU A 358 -19.02 -18.75 -24.25
N PRO A 359 -18.19 -19.54 -23.55
CA PRO A 359 -17.41 -20.59 -24.19
C PRO A 359 -18.32 -21.62 -24.86
N ILE A 360 -18.20 -21.75 -26.19
CA ILE A 360 -19.04 -22.64 -27.02
C ILE A 360 -18.61 -24.10 -26.97
N ALA A 361 -17.41 -24.39 -26.47
CA ALA A 361 -16.91 -25.75 -26.35
C ALA A 361 -16.10 -25.97 -25.06
N ALA A 362 -16.34 -27.10 -24.41
CA ALA A 362 -15.56 -27.61 -23.30
C ALA A 362 -14.97 -28.97 -23.68
N VAL A 363 -13.70 -28.98 -24.09
CA VAL A 363 -13.02 -30.19 -24.58
C VAL A 363 -12.04 -30.71 -23.54
N LYS A 364 -12.44 -31.79 -22.84
CA LYS A 364 -11.57 -32.53 -21.91
C LYS A 364 -11.15 -33.90 -22.43
N GLY A 365 -11.88 -34.45 -23.40
CA GLY A 365 -11.63 -35.76 -24.02
C GLY A 365 -10.60 -35.73 -25.14
N THR A 366 -10.54 -36.84 -25.88
CA THR A 366 -9.55 -37.07 -26.94
C THR A 366 -10.17 -37.01 -28.33
N ILE A 367 -9.49 -36.31 -29.26
CA ILE A 367 -9.86 -36.24 -30.67
C ILE A 367 -8.72 -36.88 -31.48
N HIS A 368 -9.02 -37.94 -32.23
CA HIS A 368 -8.05 -38.73 -32.98
C HIS A 368 -8.36 -38.69 -34.48
N THR A 369 -7.48 -38.07 -35.26
CA THR A 369 -7.52 -38.07 -36.74
C THR A 369 -6.22 -38.64 -37.32
N GLY A 370 -5.51 -39.48 -36.57
CA GLY A 370 -4.21 -39.99 -36.98
C GLY A 370 -4.30 -40.99 -38.14
N GLY A 371 -3.23 -41.07 -38.93
CA GLY A 371 -3.06 -42.12 -39.93
C GLY A 371 -2.76 -43.47 -39.27
N GLY A 372 -3.17 -44.54 -39.93
CA GLY A 372 -2.91 -45.91 -39.51
C GLY A 372 -1.44 -46.28 -39.69
N LEU A 373 -0.96 -47.20 -38.84
CA LEU A 373 0.41 -47.73 -38.92
C LEU A 373 0.57 -48.66 -40.14
N GLY A 374 1.60 -48.43 -40.94
CA GLY A 374 2.09 -49.36 -41.95
C GLY A 374 2.91 -50.48 -41.31
N ARG A 375 2.76 -51.72 -41.80
CA ARG A 375 3.49 -52.87 -41.25
C ARG A 375 4.36 -53.52 -42.32
N GLY A 376 5.34 -54.33 -41.93
CA GLY A 376 6.22 -55.05 -42.87
C GLY A 376 7.07 -54.17 -43.80
N ARG A 377 7.56 -53.04 -43.29
CA ARG A 377 8.24 -51.95 -44.03
C ARG A 377 7.31 -51.06 -44.89
N GLY A 378 6.00 -51.27 -44.88
CA GLY A 378 5.03 -50.30 -45.39
C GLY A 378 5.10 -48.98 -44.59
N ARG A 379 4.75 -47.87 -45.23
CA ARG A 379 4.71 -46.56 -44.58
C ARG A 379 3.38 -46.33 -43.87
N ASP A 380 3.44 -45.48 -42.85
CA ASP A 380 2.26 -45.02 -42.12
C ASP A 380 1.43 -44.06 -42.99
N GLY A 381 0.13 -44.03 -42.75
CA GLY A 381 -0.76 -43.02 -43.33
C GLY A 381 -0.49 -41.64 -42.71
N GLU A 382 -0.78 -40.59 -43.47
CA GLU A 382 -0.75 -39.23 -42.95
C GLU A 382 -1.97 -38.95 -42.07
N ASN A 383 -1.81 -38.00 -41.15
CA ASN A 383 -2.90 -37.53 -40.30
C ASN A 383 -3.94 -36.78 -41.13
N GLY A 384 -5.20 -36.89 -40.71
CA GLY A 384 -6.32 -36.16 -41.24
C GLY A 384 -6.44 -34.74 -40.70
N THR A 385 -7.56 -34.08 -41.05
CA THR A 385 -7.78 -32.67 -40.75
C THR A 385 -8.88 -32.47 -39.70
N ILE A 386 -8.60 -31.58 -38.74
CA ILE A 386 -9.60 -31.04 -37.82
C ILE A 386 -9.76 -29.55 -38.13
N THR A 387 -10.95 -29.16 -38.54
CA THR A 387 -11.26 -27.78 -38.93
C THR A 387 -12.46 -27.26 -38.15
N GLY A 388 -12.61 -25.94 -38.11
CA GLY A 388 -13.74 -25.27 -37.51
C GLY A 388 -14.07 -24.00 -38.26
N LYS A 389 -15.31 -23.55 -38.15
CA LYS A 389 -15.76 -22.29 -38.76
C LYS A 389 -14.89 -21.11 -38.31
N ALA A 390 -14.64 -20.17 -39.23
CA ALA A 390 -13.90 -18.94 -38.96
C ALA A 390 -14.52 -18.18 -37.77
N CYS A 391 -13.72 -17.88 -36.76
CA CYS A 391 -14.18 -17.19 -35.56
C CYS A 391 -14.37 -15.68 -35.80
N PRO A 392 -15.33 -15.05 -35.09
CA PRO A 392 -15.49 -13.60 -35.12
C PRO A 392 -14.29 -12.89 -34.49
N LYS A 393 -14.33 -11.54 -34.55
CA LYS A 393 -13.27 -10.68 -33.98
C LYS A 393 -13.08 -10.98 -32.49
N GLY A 394 -11.85 -10.83 -31.97
CA GLY A 394 -11.50 -11.13 -30.58
C GLY A 394 -11.28 -12.61 -30.21
N LEU A 395 -11.77 -13.56 -31.04
CA LEU A 395 -11.69 -15.00 -30.79
C LEU A 395 -10.75 -15.72 -31.78
N TYR A 396 -10.16 -16.86 -31.41
CA TYR A 396 -9.28 -17.66 -32.29
C TYR A 396 -9.35 -19.17 -32.00
N GLY A 397 -8.74 -19.97 -32.87
CA GLY A 397 -8.68 -21.42 -32.78
C GLY A 397 -9.93 -22.13 -33.32
N ILE A 398 -9.94 -23.47 -33.24
CA ILE A 398 -11.04 -24.31 -33.74
C ILE A 398 -12.32 -24.14 -32.90
N PHE A 399 -12.16 -23.83 -31.61
CA PHE A 399 -13.24 -23.68 -30.63
C PHE A 399 -13.57 -22.22 -30.30
N CYS A 400 -13.05 -21.26 -31.08
CA CYS A 400 -13.23 -19.82 -30.88
C CYS A 400 -12.99 -19.34 -29.45
N GLN A 401 -11.79 -19.58 -28.93
CA GLN A 401 -11.34 -19.12 -27.61
C GLN A 401 -10.93 -17.64 -27.64
N GLU A 402 -11.00 -16.96 -26.50
CA GLU A 402 -10.60 -15.56 -26.36
C GLU A 402 -9.09 -15.38 -26.63
N CYS A 403 -8.71 -14.37 -27.42
CA CYS A 403 -7.30 -14.01 -27.63
C CYS A 403 -6.58 -13.77 -26.29
N PRO A 404 -5.27 -14.09 -26.19
CA PRO A 404 -4.50 -13.93 -24.96
C PRO A 404 -4.42 -12.48 -24.49
N VAL A 405 -4.28 -12.27 -23.17
CA VAL A 405 -4.21 -10.94 -22.56
C VAL A 405 -3.06 -10.12 -23.16
N GLY A 406 -3.32 -8.85 -23.46
CA GLY A 406 -2.36 -7.97 -24.13
C GLY A 406 -2.31 -8.13 -25.65
N THR A 407 -3.29 -8.82 -26.24
CA THR A 407 -3.48 -8.88 -27.70
C THR A 407 -4.88 -8.44 -28.12
N TYR A 408 -5.02 -7.96 -29.35
CA TYR A 408 -6.30 -7.59 -29.97
C TYR A 408 -6.44 -8.24 -31.34
N LYS A 409 -7.68 -8.45 -31.79
CA LYS A 409 -7.99 -9.03 -33.11
C LYS A 409 -9.21 -8.37 -33.74
N ASN A 410 -8.99 -7.72 -34.88
CA ASN A 410 -9.98 -6.93 -35.60
C ASN A 410 -10.55 -7.61 -36.87
N THR A 411 -10.05 -8.78 -37.24
CA THR A 411 -10.45 -9.54 -38.44
C THR A 411 -11.14 -10.85 -38.08
N VAL A 412 -11.97 -11.36 -39.00
CA VAL A 412 -12.60 -12.69 -38.90
C VAL A 412 -11.59 -13.75 -39.35
N GLY A 413 -11.48 -14.84 -38.60
CA GLY A 413 -10.57 -15.96 -38.90
C GLY A 413 -10.31 -16.83 -37.67
N SER A 414 -9.60 -17.94 -37.79
CA SER A 414 -9.32 -18.84 -36.65
C SER A 414 -7.83 -18.96 -36.32
N ASP A 415 -6.95 -18.32 -37.10
CA ASP A 415 -5.51 -18.40 -36.85
C ASP A 415 -5.08 -17.59 -35.63
N ARG A 416 -4.19 -18.17 -34.83
CA ARG A 416 -3.58 -17.51 -33.67
C ARG A 416 -2.76 -16.28 -34.06
N ALA A 417 -2.17 -16.28 -35.25
CA ALA A 417 -1.38 -15.17 -35.77
C ALA A 417 -2.20 -13.88 -35.99
N LEU A 418 -3.53 -13.97 -35.98
CA LEU A 418 -4.44 -12.83 -36.10
C LEU A 418 -4.64 -12.08 -34.77
N CYS A 419 -4.18 -12.63 -33.63
CA CYS A 419 -4.14 -11.91 -32.36
C CYS A 419 -2.84 -11.08 -32.30
N HIS A 420 -2.95 -9.77 -32.56
CA HIS A 420 -1.82 -8.84 -32.59
C HIS A 420 -1.53 -8.27 -31.20
N GLU A 421 -0.26 -8.07 -30.85
CA GLU A 421 0.13 -7.47 -29.56
C GLU A 421 -0.32 -6.01 -29.44
N CYS A 422 -0.82 -5.64 -28.27
CA CYS A 422 -1.21 -4.28 -27.95
C CYS A 422 0.02 -3.37 -27.84
N PRO A 423 -0.04 -2.13 -28.36
CA PRO A 423 1.10 -1.21 -28.31
C PRO A 423 1.44 -0.80 -26.86
N LEU A 424 2.68 -1.07 -26.45
CA LEU A 424 3.18 -0.74 -25.10
C LEU A 424 3.30 0.78 -24.85
N ASN A 425 3.34 1.60 -25.90
CA ASN A 425 3.46 3.06 -25.78
C ASN A 425 2.20 3.71 -25.16
N GLU A 426 1.07 3.02 -25.19
CA GLU A 426 -0.21 3.51 -24.67
C GLU A 426 -0.48 3.02 -23.24
N LEU A 427 0.34 2.09 -22.71
CA LEU A 427 0.19 1.54 -21.37
C LEU A 427 0.98 2.39 -20.35
N PRO A 428 0.32 2.99 -19.35
CA PRO A 428 1.01 3.64 -18.25
C PRO A 428 1.94 2.67 -17.51
N GLN A 429 3.09 3.13 -17.01
CA GLN A 429 4.08 2.27 -16.34
C GLN A 429 3.52 1.50 -15.13
N ARG A 430 2.47 2.01 -14.48
CA ARG A 430 1.79 1.40 -13.32
C ARG A 430 0.46 0.73 -13.69
N ALA A 431 0.31 0.31 -14.94
CA ALA A 431 -0.87 -0.37 -15.44
C ALA A 431 -0.54 -1.77 -15.97
N THR A 432 -1.54 -2.65 -15.92
CA THR A 432 -1.49 -4.00 -16.47
C THR A 432 -2.71 -4.24 -17.34
N PHE A 433 -2.53 -4.89 -18.50
CA PHE A 433 -3.66 -5.27 -19.35
C PHE A 433 -4.58 -6.26 -18.63
N VAL A 434 -5.88 -6.09 -18.84
CA VAL A 434 -6.91 -6.95 -18.24
C VAL A 434 -7.54 -7.86 -19.29
N ALA A 435 -7.97 -9.04 -18.84
CA ALA A 435 -8.77 -9.94 -19.68
C ALA A 435 -10.20 -9.39 -19.81
N VAL A 436 -10.72 -9.36 -21.03
CA VAL A 436 -12.11 -8.97 -21.32
C VAL A 436 -12.81 -10.14 -21.99
N ARG A 437 -14.07 -10.35 -21.61
CA ARG A 437 -14.92 -11.40 -22.18
C ARG A 437 -15.09 -11.19 -23.67
N GLY A 438 -15.00 -12.27 -24.44
CA GLY A 438 -15.04 -12.23 -25.90
C GLY A 438 -13.75 -11.74 -26.57
N GLY A 439 -12.70 -11.44 -25.79
CA GLY A 439 -11.42 -10.95 -26.29
C GLY A 439 -11.46 -9.49 -26.75
N VAL A 440 -10.29 -8.90 -26.93
CA VAL A 440 -10.17 -7.49 -27.34
C VAL A 440 -10.27 -7.38 -28.86
N VAL A 441 -11.19 -6.53 -29.34
CA VAL A 441 -11.46 -6.37 -30.77
C VAL A 441 -10.61 -5.26 -31.41
N GLU A 442 -10.46 -4.13 -30.71
CA GLU A 442 -9.81 -2.91 -31.20
C GLU A 442 -8.92 -2.27 -30.13
N THR A 443 -8.02 -1.38 -30.56
CA THR A 443 -7.16 -0.56 -29.68
C THR A 443 -7.84 0.79 -29.37
N PRO A 444 -7.66 1.37 -28.16
CA PRO A 444 -6.70 0.99 -27.12
C PRO A 444 -7.16 -0.21 -26.28
N CYS A 445 -6.20 -1.07 -25.90
CA CYS A 445 -6.49 -2.25 -25.11
C CYS A 445 -6.82 -1.88 -23.66
N PRO A 446 -7.82 -2.54 -23.05
CA PRO A 446 -8.24 -2.24 -21.69
C PRO A 446 -7.15 -2.61 -20.68
N TYR A 447 -6.92 -1.72 -19.71
CA TYR A 447 -5.94 -1.88 -18.65
C TYR A 447 -6.51 -1.42 -17.32
N GLU A 448 -5.93 -1.93 -16.23
CA GLU A 448 -6.18 -1.45 -14.87
C GLU A 448 -4.87 -1.04 -14.21
N CYS A 449 -4.93 -0.16 -13.22
CA CYS A 449 -3.76 0.19 -12.44
C CYS A 449 -3.43 -0.96 -11.46
N ILE A 450 -2.14 -1.15 -11.14
CA ILE A 450 -1.65 -2.20 -10.22
C ILE A 450 -2.34 -2.14 -8.83
N SER A 451 -2.87 -0.98 -8.46
CA SER A 451 -3.63 -0.76 -7.23
C SER A 451 -4.72 0.29 -7.42
N GLU A 452 -5.83 0.15 -6.71
CA GLU A 452 -6.94 1.11 -6.63
C GLU A 452 -6.52 2.52 -6.13
N ARG A 453 -5.32 2.66 -5.56
CA ARG A 453 -4.79 3.95 -5.10
C ARG A 453 -4.34 4.87 -6.22
N TYR A 454 -4.11 4.31 -7.40
CA TYR A 454 -3.71 5.07 -8.58
C TYR A 454 -4.94 5.41 -9.40
N HIS A 455 -5.08 6.67 -9.80
CA HIS A 455 -6.24 7.13 -10.54
C HIS A 455 -6.05 6.98 -12.05
N LEU A 456 -7.02 6.36 -12.73
CA LEU A 456 -7.09 6.35 -14.19
C LEU A 456 -7.26 7.79 -14.74
N PRO A 457 -6.73 8.10 -15.95
CA PRO A 457 -6.17 7.18 -16.94
C PRO A 457 -4.66 6.91 -16.79
N HIS A 458 -3.89 7.82 -16.19
CA HIS A 458 -2.42 7.70 -16.18
C HIS A 458 -1.83 6.92 -15.00
N CYS A 459 -2.68 6.41 -14.11
CA CYS A 459 -2.28 5.73 -12.86
C CYS A 459 -1.35 6.60 -11.99
N TYR A 460 -1.66 7.90 -11.91
CA TYR A 460 -0.93 8.85 -11.07
C TYR A 460 -1.30 8.73 -9.59
N THR A 461 -0.38 9.14 -8.73
CA THR A 461 -0.66 9.40 -7.31
C THR A 461 -1.45 10.70 -7.14
N ALA A 462 -2.17 10.87 -6.02
CA ALA A 462 -2.92 12.09 -5.73
C ALA A 462 -2.06 13.38 -5.76
N LEU A 463 -0.77 13.28 -5.41
CA LEU A 463 0.16 14.42 -5.51
C LEU A 463 0.53 14.73 -6.96
N GLU A 464 0.86 13.70 -7.76
CA GLU A 464 1.19 13.85 -9.18
C GLU A 464 -0.01 14.41 -9.97
N GLU A 465 -1.22 13.96 -9.65
CA GLU A 465 -2.45 14.49 -10.24
C GLU A 465 -2.65 15.97 -9.87
N LEU A 466 -2.45 16.36 -8.61
CA LEU A 466 -2.48 17.76 -8.20
C LEU A 466 -1.44 18.59 -8.99
N ILE A 467 -0.21 18.10 -9.14
CA ILE A 467 0.84 18.83 -9.85
C ILE A 467 0.50 18.96 -11.35
N ASN A 468 0.00 17.90 -11.96
CA ASN A 468 -0.34 17.87 -13.37
C ASN A 468 -1.58 18.72 -13.70
N THR A 469 -2.58 18.79 -12.81
CA THR A 469 -3.74 19.70 -12.98
C THR A 469 -3.33 21.17 -13.03
N PHE A 470 -2.25 21.57 -12.35
CA PHE A 470 -1.69 22.93 -12.41
C PHE A 470 -0.69 23.15 -13.56
N GLY A 471 -0.56 22.20 -14.49
CA GLY A 471 0.33 22.32 -15.66
C GLY A 471 1.78 21.87 -15.39
N GLY A 472 2.01 21.06 -14.35
CA GLY A 472 3.30 20.46 -14.05
C GLY A 472 4.06 21.12 -12.89
N PRO A 473 5.22 20.57 -12.50
CA PRO A 473 5.90 20.90 -11.24
C PRO A 473 6.39 22.35 -11.17
N TRP A 474 6.85 22.90 -12.30
CA TRP A 474 7.34 24.29 -12.36
C TRP A 474 6.22 25.30 -12.16
N LEU A 475 5.11 25.17 -12.90
CA LEU A 475 3.96 26.06 -12.78
C LEU A 475 3.34 25.95 -11.38
N PHE A 476 3.15 24.73 -10.87
CA PHE A 476 2.69 24.50 -9.50
C PHE A 476 3.60 25.20 -8.48
N GLY A 477 4.92 25.05 -8.61
CA GLY A 477 5.90 25.68 -7.73
C GLY A 477 5.84 27.21 -7.75
N PHE A 478 5.73 27.84 -8.93
CA PHE A 478 5.61 29.29 -9.05
C PHE A 478 4.29 29.82 -8.48
N VAL A 479 3.17 29.12 -8.73
CA VAL A 479 1.86 29.47 -8.16
C VAL A 479 1.87 29.36 -6.63
N LEU A 480 2.43 28.27 -6.10
CA LEU A 480 2.57 28.07 -4.65
C LEU A 480 3.43 29.18 -4.04
N LEU A 481 4.58 29.51 -4.64
CA LEU A 481 5.45 30.58 -4.15
C LEU A 481 4.75 31.94 -4.17
N GLY A 482 4.03 32.26 -5.26
CA GLY A 482 3.24 33.49 -5.36
C GLY A 482 2.17 33.58 -4.28
N PHE A 483 1.44 32.48 -4.03
CA PHE A 483 0.44 32.40 -2.97
C PHE A 483 1.05 32.55 -1.57
N LEU A 484 2.22 31.95 -1.31
CA LEU A 484 2.93 32.08 -0.04
C LEU A 484 3.38 33.52 0.21
N ILE A 485 3.92 34.20 -0.80
CA ILE A 485 4.34 35.61 -0.68
C ILE A 485 3.14 36.51 -0.44
N LEU A 486 2.05 36.34 -1.21
CA LEU A 486 0.82 37.12 -1.03
C LEU A 486 0.24 36.92 0.37
N SER A 487 0.14 35.67 0.83
CA SER A 487 -0.35 35.33 2.17
C SER A 487 0.55 35.90 3.27
N ALA A 488 1.87 35.87 3.09
CA ALA A 488 2.81 36.46 4.05
C ALA A 488 2.70 37.98 4.11
N LEU A 489 2.48 38.66 2.99
CA LEU A 489 2.21 40.10 2.94
C LEU A 489 0.92 40.43 3.69
N VAL A 490 -0.15 39.66 3.46
CA VAL A 490 -1.42 39.80 4.21
C VAL A 490 -1.19 39.60 5.70
N LEU A 491 -0.45 38.57 6.13
CA LEU A 491 -0.10 38.36 7.53
C LEU A 491 0.74 39.51 8.11
N SER A 492 1.66 40.07 7.34
CA SER A 492 2.48 41.22 7.75
C SER A 492 1.64 42.48 7.94
N VAL A 493 0.70 42.75 7.02
CA VAL A 493 -0.25 43.86 7.13
C VAL A 493 -1.23 43.63 8.28
N ALA A 494 -1.70 42.40 8.48
CA ALA A 494 -2.55 42.06 9.62
C ALA A 494 -1.82 42.27 10.94
N ARG A 495 -0.54 41.89 11.03
CA ARG A 495 0.30 42.13 12.21
C ARG A 495 0.45 43.62 12.51
N THR A 496 0.73 44.46 11.50
CA THR A 496 0.85 45.90 11.72
C THR A 496 -0.49 46.52 12.09
N LYS A 497 -1.60 46.11 11.46
CA LYS A 497 -2.94 46.62 11.79
C LYS A 497 -3.44 46.19 13.18
N LEU A 498 -3.22 44.95 13.60
CA LEU A 498 -3.53 44.51 14.97
C LEU A 498 -2.65 45.23 16.00
N ALA A 499 -1.36 45.44 15.70
CA ALA A 499 -0.48 46.21 16.57
C ALA A 499 -0.93 47.67 16.74
N VAL A 500 -1.39 48.31 15.66
CA VAL A 500 -1.86 49.71 15.67
C VAL A 500 -3.27 49.87 16.26
N ALA A 501 -4.16 48.88 16.11
CA ALA A 501 -5.54 48.97 16.59
C ALA A 501 -5.66 48.95 18.13
N GLU A 502 -4.77 48.24 18.84
CA GLU A 502 -4.71 48.25 20.31
C GLU A 502 -3.86 49.39 20.88
N GLU A 503 -2.84 49.89 20.15
CA GLU A 503 -2.17 51.15 20.53
C GLU A 503 -3.13 52.35 20.45
N LEU A 504 -4.15 52.34 19.59
CA LEU A 504 -5.15 53.41 19.54
C LEU A 504 -6.06 53.47 20.78
N GLN A 505 -6.11 52.41 21.60
CA GLN A 505 -6.79 52.42 22.92
C GLN A 505 -5.89 52.92 24.06
N ALA A 506 -4.60 53.19 23.80
CA ALA A 506 -3.67 53.87 24.68
C ALA A 506 -3.01 55.04 23.91
N ALA A 507 -3.66 56.22 23.94
CA ALA A 507 -3.38 57.42 23.12
C ALA A 507 -1.89 57.86 22.91
N PRO A 508 -1.58 58.83 22.01
CA PRO A 508 -1.52 58.78 20.54
C PRO A 508 -0.04 58.97 20.03
N PRO A 509 0.27 59.18 18.72
CA PRO A 509 1.34 58.49 17.97
C PRO A 509 2.78 59.04 18.14
N PRO A 510 3.83 58.30 17.70
CA PRO A 510 5.22 58.74 17.83
C PRO A 510 5.68 59.64 16.67
N ARG A 511 6.24 60.82 16.97
CA ARG A 511 7.11 61.56 16.05
C ARG A 511 8.53 60.98 16.12
N ARG A 512 9.15 60.83 14.94
CA ARG A 512 10.51 60.33 14.74
C ARG A 512 11.57 61.19 15.45
N VAL A 513 12.48 60.48 16.12
CA VAL A 513 13.90 60.79 16.38
C VAL A 513 14.19 62.09 17.15
N SER A 514 14.43 61.97 18.46
CA SER A 514 15.57 62.61 19.15
C SER A 514 15.78 62.03 20.55
N ARG A 515 17.01 62.21 21.03
CA ARG A 515 17.63 61.76 22.29
C ARG A 515 16.78 61.92 23.54
N ILE A 516 17.01 60.99 24.48
CA ILE A 516 17.03 61.12 25.95
C ILE A 516 16.12 62.22 26.49
N ASP A 517 15.02 61.82 27.11
CA ASP A 517 14.50 62.52 28.29
C ASP A 517 14.09 61.50 29.35
N SER A 518 14.76 61.66 30.49
CA SER A 518 14.31 61.30 31.82
C SER A 518 12.85 61.69 32.06
N SER A 519 12.20 60.94 32.96
CA SER A 519 10.86 61.15 33.52
C SER A 519 9.69 60.97 32.55
N PHE A 520 8.97 59.85 32.71
CA PHE A 520 7.60 59.74 32.23
C PHE A 520 6.73 60.82 32.92
N PRO A 521 5.89 61.58 32.19
CA PRO A 521 4.84 62.38 32.81
C PRO A 521 3.73 61.41 33.24
N PHE A 522 3.66 61.13 34.53
CA PHE A 522 2.60 60.31 35.11
C PHE A 522 1.40 61.21 35.39
N LEU A 523 0.23 60.87 34.84
CA LEU A 523 -1.03 61.51 35.22
C LEU A 523 -1.34 61.17 36.69
N GLU A 524 -1.61 62.20 37.50
CA GLU A 524 -2.07 62.12 38.89
C GLU A 524 -3.28 61.17 39.02
N SER A 525 -3.07 59.93 39.48
CA SER A 525 -4.11 59.08 40.09
C SER A 525 -3.52 57.78 40.62
N LEU A 526 -3.82 57.43 41.88
CA LEU A 526 -3.59 56.19 42.64
C LEU A 526 -2.19 55.54 42.67
N ASN A 527 -1.41 55.60 41.59
CA ASN A 527 -0.07 55.06 41.50
C ASN A 527 0.90 55.89 42.34
N GLU A 528 0.69 57.19 42.53
CA GLU A 528 1.52 58.02 43.42
C GLU A 528 1.36 57.60 44.89
N VAL A 529 0.16 57.19 45.32
CA VAL A 529 -0.10 56.61 46.66
C VAL A 529 0.47 55.19 46.80
N LEU A 530 0.53 54.42 45.71
CA LEU A 530 1.21 53.12 45.65
C LEU A 530 2.74 53.26 45.55
N GLU A 531 3.25 54.32 44.93
CA GLU A 531 4.68 54.65 44.83
C GLU A 531 5.19 55.22 46.16
N THR A 532 4.40 56.03 46.89
CA THR A 532 4.73 56.46 48.26
C THR A 532 4.73 55.27 49.21
N ASN A 533 3.73 54.38 49.16
CA ASN A 533 3.74 53.13 49.93
C ASN A 533 4.92 52.21 49.54
N ARG A 534 5.25 52.07 48.24
CA ARG A 534 6.42 51.29 47.78
C ARG A 534 7.77 51.92 48.15
N ALA A 535 7.85 53.25 48.20
CA ALA A 535 9.03 53.98 48.64
C ALA A 535 9.23 53.83 50.16
N GLU A 536 8.17 53.99 50.96
CA GLU A 536 8.17 53.74 52.41
C GLU A 536 8.56 52.29 52.75
N GLU A 537 8.07 51.31 51.99
CA GLU A 537 8.44 49.88 52.12
C GLU A 537 9.92 49.61 51.81
N SER A 538 10.52 50.35 50.87
CA SER A 538 11.94 50.17 50.53
C SER A 538 12.87 50.62 51.66
N HIS A 539 12.45 51.62 52.44
CA HIS A 539 13.18 52.15 53.59
C HIS A 539 13.03 51.30 54.86
N SER A 540 12.08 50.37 54.93
CA SER A 540 11.92 49.46 56.07
C SER A 540 12.49 48.06 55.85
N HIS A 541 13.05 47.77 54.67
CA HIS A 541 13.63 46.45 54.34
C HIS A 541 14.90 46.14 55.14
N VAL A 542 14.95 44.96 55.77
CA VAL A 542 16.09 44.50 56.58
C VAL A 542 16.96 43.52 55.83
N HIS A 543 16.39 42.40 55.42
CA HIS A 543 17.14 41.30 54.85
C HIS A 543 16.27 40.45 53.91
N ARG A 544 16.92 39.89 52.90
CA ARG A 544 16.32 38.99 51.90
C ARG A 544 16.91 37.60 52.06
N ILE A 545 16.07 36.61 52.35
CA ILE A 545 16.46 35.20 52.35
C ILE A 545 16.08 34.58 51.00
N TYR A 546 17.04 33.98 50.30
CA TYR A 546 16.78 33.25 49.06
C TYR A 546 16.41 31.80 49.34
N PHE A 547 15.46 31.26 48.57
CA PHE A 547 15.17 29.82 48.60
C PHE A 547 16.35 29.03 48.00
N MET A 548 16.66 27.91 48.63
CA MET A 548 17.61 26.92 48.12
C MET A 548 16.91 25.99 47.12
N GLY A 549 17.67 25.51 46.14
CA GLY A 549 17.19 24.60 45.09
C GLY A 549 16.66 25.29 43.81
N PRO A 550 16.70 24.61 42.65
CA PRO A 550 16.28 25.14 41.33
C PRO A 550 14.76 25.09 41.07
N ASN A 551 13.93 24.79 42.08
CA ASN A 551 12.48 24.62 41.93
C ASN A 551 12.09 23.54 40.91
N THR A 552 12.71 22.37 41.00
CA THR A 552 12.37 21.22 40.14
C THR A 552 11.60 20.17 40.96
N PHE A 553 10.95 19.22 40.28
CA PHE A 553 10.25 18.14 41.00
C PHE A 553 11.19 17.31 41.90
N ASN A 554 12.48 17.22 41.56
CA ASN A 554 13.49 16.50 42.34
C ASN A 554 14.04 17.33 43.51
N GLU A 555 14.14 18.65 43.34
CA GLU A 555 14.67 19.57 44.36
C GLU A 555 13.77 20.82 44.38
N PRO A 556 12.70 20.81 45.21
CA PRO A 556 11.81 21.96 45.40
C PRO A 556 12.52 23.08 46.16
N TRP A 557 11.88 24.26 46.19
CA TRP A 557 12.33 25.36 47.02
C TRP A 557 12.27 24.99 48.50
N HIS A 558 13.33 25.34 49.23
CA HIS A 558 13.37 25.19 50.68
C HIS A 558 14.21 26.29 51.35
N LEU A 559 13.92 26.62 52.61
CA LEU A 559 14.64 27.58 53.43
C LEU A 559 15.54 26.86 54.47
N PRO A 560 16.67 27.45 54.87
CA PRO A 560 17.53 26.90 55.91
C PRO A 560 16.92 27.06 57.33
N HIS A 561 17.09 26.04 58.19
CA HIS A 561 16.60 26.02 59.59
C HIS A 561 17.43 26.88 60.57
N SER A 562 18.01 27.98 60.12
CA SER A 562 18.73 28.90 61.00
C SER A 562 18.61 30.32 60.46
N PRO A 563 18.12 31.29 61.24
CA PRO A 563 18.03 32.67 60.78
C PRO A 563 19.43 33.26 60.55
N PRO A 564 19.63 34.06 59.48
CA PRO A 564 20.90 34.74 59.24
C PRO A 564 21.19 35.77 60.34
N ALA A 565 22.48 36.08 60.54
CA ALA A 565 22.94 36.93 61.64
C ALA A 565 22.23 38.29 61.73
N GLN A 566 21.81 38.85 60.58
CA GLN A 566 21.10 40.13 60.49
C GLN A 566 19.63 40.06 60.94
N LEU A 567 19.03 38.87 61.06
CA LEU A 567 17.63 38.67 61.47
C LEU A 567 17.47 38.19 62.92
N LEU A 568 18.55 37.80 63.59
CA LEU A 568 18.54 37.34 64.99
C LEU A 568 17.97 38.37 65.98
N GLU A 569 18.06 39.66 65.64
CA GLU A 569 17.57 40.75 66.49
C GLU A 569 16.05 40.99 66.35
N ILE A 570 15.45 40.56 65.23
CA ILE A 570 14.05 40.83 64.87
C ILE A 570 13.16 39.59 65.03
N VAL A 571 13.75 38.39 64.97
CA VAL A 571 13.02 37.13 64.89
C VAL A 571 13.27 36.25 66.11
N TYR A 572 12.26 35.51 66.57
CA TYR A 572 12.43 34.41 67.54
C TYR A 572 12.89 33.14 66.82
N GLU A 573 14.05 32.60 67.19
CA GLU A 573 14.69 31.45 66.51
C GLU A 573 13.76 30.23 66.43
N ASP A 574 13.11 29.83 67.53
CA ASP A 574 12.23 28.65 67.56
C ASP A 574 10.96 28.83 66.72
N ALA A 575 10.41 30.05 66.67
CA ALA A 575 9.24 30.36 65.85
C ALA A 575 9.59 30.48 64.36
N PHE A 576 10.81 30.93 64.05
CA PHE A 576 11.34 30.93 62.70
C PHE A 576 11.52 29.52 62.15
N ASN A 577 12.04 28.59 62.97
CA ASN A 577 12.24 27.21 62.52
C ASN A 577 10.90 26.52 62.18
N ARG A 578 9.85 26.74 62.99
CA ARG A 578 8.49 26.25 62.66
C ARG A 578 7.92 26.86 61.38
N PHE A 579 8.14 28.16 61.17
CA PHE A 579 7.79 28.82 59.91
C PHE A 579 8.53 28.22 58.70
N VAL A 580 9.81 27.88 58.86
CA VAL A 580 10.60 27.21 57.83
C VAL A 580 10.05 25.81 57.52
N ASP A 581 9.66 25.03 58.54
CA ASP A 581 9.07 23.70 58.35
C ASP A 581 7.79 23.78 57.50
N GLU A 582 6.86 24.67 57.87
CA GLU A 582 5.59 24.87 57.16
C GLU A 582 5.80 25.36 55.72
N ILE A 583 6.74 26.29 55.48
CA ILE A 583 7.08 26.74 54.14
C ILE A 583 7.70 25.61 53.29
N ASN A 584 8.61 24.83 53.87
CA ASN A 584 9.28 23.74 53.15
C ASN A 584 8.28 22.64 52.76
N ASP A 585 7.33 22.32 53.63
CA ASP A 585 6.24 21.38 53.35
C ASP A 585 5.29 21.90 52.27
N LEU A 586 4.92 23.19 52.31
CA LEU A 586 4.09 23.82 51.29
C LEU A 586 4.78 23.87 49.91
N ALA A 587 6.10 24.05 49.90
CA ALA A 587 6.93 24.11 48.69
C ALA A 587 7.17 22.73 48.04
N ALA A 588 7.05 21.62 48.79
CA ALA A 588 7.24 20.26 48.28
C ALA A 588 6.23 19.88 47.18
N TYR A 589 6.67 19.15 46.16
CA TYR A 589 5.81 18.67 45.07
C TYR A 589 5.20 17.30 45.37
N GLN A 590 3.99 17.07 44.88
CA GLN A 590 3.36 15.74 44.91
C GLN A 590 3.95 14.85 43.80
N TRP A 591 4.10 13.56 44.09
CA TRP A 591 4.75 12.60 43.20
C TRP A 591 4.09 12.49 41.81
N TRP A 592 2.76 12.50 41.74
CA TRP A 592 2.02 12.34 40.48
C TRP A 592 2.26 13.51 39.50
N ALA A 593 2.48 14.72 40.01
CA ALA A 593 2.76 15.90 39.19
C ALA A 593 4.11 15.75 38.46
N GLY A 594 5.08 15.11 39.12
CA GLY A 594 6.38 14.73 38.53
C GLY A 594 6.26 13.60 37.51
N SER A 595 5.38 12.61 37.73
CA SER A 595 5.12 11.55 36.76
C SER A 595 4.51 12.08 35.46
N VAL A 596 3.54 13.00 35.55
CA VAL A 596 2.95 13.68 34.38
C VAL A 596 4.00 14.47 33.61
N HIS A 597 4.87 15.21 34.31
CA HIS A 597 5.97 15.92 33.68
C HIS A 597 6.95 14.96 32.96
N SER A 598 7.27 13.83 33.57
CA SER A 598 8.16 12.82 32.99
C SER A 598 7.56 12.22 31.70
N LEU A 599 6.28 11.87 31.70
CA LEU A 599 5.58 11.39 30.50
C LEU A 599 5.56 12.45 29.39
N LEU A 600 5.16 13.69 29.74
CA LEU A 600 5.14 14.79 28.77
C LEU A 600 6.53 15.14 28.25
N SER A 601 7.60 14.96 29.04
CA SER A 601 8.97 15.28 28.61
C SER A 601 9.43 14.38 27.45
N VAL A 602 8.92 13.15 27.37
CA VAL A 602 9.19 12.20 26.28
C VAL A 602 8.31 12.48 25.08
N VAL A 603 7.00 12.71 25.30
CA VAL A 603 6.00 12.83 24.22
C VAL A 603 5.98 14.23 23.59
N ALA A 604 6.04 15.28 24.41
CA ALA A 604 5.89 16.67 23.98
C ALA A 604 6.56 17.62 25.00
N TYR A 605 7.88 17.77 24.91
CA TYR A 605 8.68 18.60 25.83
C TYR A 605 8.15 20.04 26.07
N PRO A 606 7.62 20.79 25.08
CA PRO A 606 7.05 22.13 25.33
C PRO A 606 5.82 22.11 26.24
N LEU A 607 5.03 21.03 26.19
CA LEU A 607 3.91 20.82 27.10
C LEU A 607 4.41 20.43 28.50
N ALA A 608 5.49 19.64 28.58
CA ALA A 608 6.13 19.34 29.85
C ALA A 608 6.63 20.60 30.57
N TRP A 609 7.20 21.54 29.82
CA TRP A 609 7.63 22.84 30.34
C TRP A 609 6.45 23.71 30.81
N SER A 610 5.38 23.81 30.01
CA SER A 610 4.22 24.60 30.38
C SER A 610 3.50 24.03 31.61
N TRP A 611 3.45 22.70 31.73
CA TRP A 611 2.99 21.99 32.92
C TRP A 611 3.82 22.35 34.16
N LEU A 612 5.16 22.23 34.07
CA LEU A 612 6.06 22.60 35.16
C LEU A 612 5.87 24.06 35.58
N GLN A 613 5.79 24.98 34.62
CA GLN A 613 5.59 26.41 34.93
C GLN A 613 4.24 26.69 35.59
N ARG A 614 3.18 25.96 35.21
CA ARG A 614 1.87 26.04 35.88
C ARG A 614 1.97 25.56 37.33
N CYS A 615 2.61 24.42 37.57
CA CYS A 615 2.82 23.89 38.92
C CYS A 615 3.61 24.88 39.79
N ARG A 616 4.70 25.46 39.25
CA ARG A 616 5.50 26.49 39.94
C ARG A 616 4.69 27.73 40.31
N LYS A 617 3.85 28.23 39.39
CA LYS A 617 2.97 29.39 39.65
C LYS A 617 1.99 29.11 40.77
N GLN A 618 1.35 27.94 40.75
CA GLN A 618 0.40 27.53 41.77
C GLN A 618 1.07 27.42 43.15
N LYS A 619 2.31 26.92 43.21
CA LYS A 619 3.09 26.85 44.46
C LYS A 619 3.46 28.22 45.01
N LEU A 620 3.91 29.14 44.15
CA LEU A 620 4.17 30.52 44.57
C LEU A 620 2.90 31.23 45.07
N GLN A 621 1.76 31.02 44.42
CA GLN A 621 0.48 31.59 44.86
C GLN A 621 0.11 31.08 46.25
N ARG A 622 0.20 29.77 46.50
CA ARG A 622 -0.03 29.20 47.83
C ARG A 622 0.93 29.74 48.89
N LEU A 623 2.22 29.85 48.58
CA LEU A 623 3.21 30.43 49.52
C LEU A 623 2.90 31.91 49.83
N ARG A 624 2.42 32.68 48.85
CA ARG A 624 1.99 34.08 49.06
C ARG A 624 0.73 34.19 49.89
N GLU A 625 -0.27 33.34 49.63
CA GLU A 625 -1.52 33.28 50.41
C GLU A 625 -1.23 32.86 51.84
N PHE A 626 -0.38 31.84 52.04
CA PHE A 626 0.04 31.39 53.36
C PHE A 626 0.66 32.52 54.18
N VAL A 627 1.67 33.22 53.64
CA VAL A 627 2.34 34.31 54.36
C VAL A 627 1.47 35.55 54.54
N ARG A 628 0.53 35.83 53.63
CA ARG A 628 -0.31 37.04 53.71
C ARG A 628 -1.52 36.88 54.62
N SER A 629 -2.10 35.69 54.73
CA SER A 629 -3.40 35.49 55.39
C SER A 629 -3.50 34.31 56.34
N GLU A 630 -2.65 33.29 56.24
CA GLU A 630 -2.76 32.09 57.09
C GLU A 630 -1.75 32.07 58.24
N TYR A 631 -0.58 32.68 58.06
CA TYR A 631 0.49 32.70 59.07
C TYR A 631 0.43 33.95 59.94
N ASP A 632 0.35 33.77 61.27
CA ASP A 632 0.22 34.85 62.27
C ASP A 632 1.48 35.73 62.46
N HIS A 633 2.49 35.63 61.58
CA HIS A 633 3.80 36.29 61.70
C HIS A 633 4.47 36.10 63.08
N SER A 634 4.17 35.00 63.78
CA SER A 634 4.59 34.75 65.17
C SER A 634 6.10 34.74 65.38
N CYS A 635 6.88 34.56 64.31
CA CYS A 635 8.33 34.67 64.35
C CYS A 635 8.84 36.10 64.57
N LEU A 636 8.08 37.15 64.24
CA LEU A 636 8.51 38.55 64.43
C LEU A 636 8.36 38.99 65.90
N ARG A 637 9.32 39.77 66.40
CA ARG A 637 9.30 40.31 67.78
C ARG A 637 8.29 41.44 67.95
N SER A 638 8.19 42.35 66.98
CA SER A 638 7.25 43.47 66.97
C SER A 638 5.80 43.01 67.13
N CYS A 639 5.05 43.68 68.01
CA CYS A 639 3.62 43.42 68.18
C CYS A 639 2.82 44.01 67.01
N ARG A 640 3.26 45.15 66.46
CA ARG A 640 2.57 45.83 65.37
C ARG A 640 2.64 45.04 64.06
N SER A 641 3.82 44.53 63.72
CA SER A 641 4.04 43.72 62.51
C SER A 641 3.20 42.44 62.51
N ARG A 642 3.08 41.79 63.69
CA ARG A 642 2.19 40.64 63.92
C ARG A 642 0.72 40.99 63.74
N ALA A 643 0.26 42.09 64.33
CA ALA A 643 -1.15 42.48 64.28
C ALA A 643 -1.63 42.93 62.88
N LEU A 644 -0.74 43.54 62.09
CA LEU A 644 -1.07 44.06 60.76
C LEU A 644 -0.76 43.07 59.62
N TYR A 645 -0.16 41.91 59.92
CA TYR A 645 0.39 41.01 58.90
C TYR A 645 1.37 41.74 57.97
N GLU A 646 2.15 42.66 58.55
CA GLU A 646 3.08 43.56 57.87
C GLU A 646 4.50 43.29 58.40
N GLY A 647 5.29 42.51 57.67
CA GLY A 647 6.68 42.26 58.07
C GLY A 647 7.40 41.17 57.28
N ILE A 648 6.66 40.27 56.63
CA ILE A 648 7.24 39.21 55.78
C ILE A 648 6.53 39.23 54.42
N LYS A 649 7.28 39.23 53.33
CA LYS A 649 6.71 39.08 51.98
C LYS A 649 7.45 38.02 51.19
N VAL A 650 6.70 37.15 50.51
CA VAL A 650 7.25 36.14 49.59
C VAL A 650 7.14 36.63 48.16
N ALA A 651 8.27 36.69 47.49
CA ALA A 651 8.34 37.04 46.09
C ALA A 651 9.21 36.05 45.32
N ALA A 652 9.04 36.05 44.01
CA ALA A 652 9.85 35.24 43.12
C ALA A 652 10.05 35.98 41.82
N THR A 653 11.14 35.61 41.18
CA THR A 653 11.49 36.05 39.82
C THR A 653 10.46 35.55 38.79
N PRO A 654 10.30 36.23 37.65
CA PRO A 654 9.29 35.91 36.62
C PRO A 654 9.45 34.51 36.01
N GLY A 655 10.68 33.99 35.96
CA GLY A 655 11.01 32.63 35.54
C GLY A 655 10.67 31.55 36.58
N LEU A 656 10.37 31.94 37.83
CA LEU A 656 10.01 31.05 38.95
C LEU A 656 11.08 30.02 39.31
N LEU A 657 12.34 30.30 38.97
CA LEU A 657 13.49 29.48 39.34
C LEU A 657 14.11 29.97 40.66
N LEU A 658 14.11 31.29 40.89
CA LEU A 658 14.59 31.91 42.11
C LEU A 658 13.41 32.54 42.87
N GLY A 659 13.20 32.09 44.10
CA GLY A 659 12.28 32.69 45.06
C GLY A 659 13.06 33.34 46.20
N PHE A 660 12.43 34.29 46.90
CA PHE A 660 12.98 34.89 48.11
C PHE A 660 11.88 35.36 49.08
N VAL A 661 12.27 35.50 50.35
CA VAL A 661 11.47 36.03 51.44
C VAL A 661 12.12 37.31 51.94
N ASP A 662 11.40 38.42 51.86
CA ASP A 662 11.83 39.73 52.32
C ASP A 662 11.25 40.05 53.70
N PHE A 663 12.10 40.52 54.61
CA PHE A 663 11.74 40.94 55.96
C PHE A 663 11.76 42.47 56.08
N PHE A 664 10.73 43.04 56.70
CA PHE A 664 10.53 44.47 56.90
C PHE A 664 10.37 44.82 58.38
N LEU A 665 10.87 45.99 58.78
CA LEU A 665 10.71 46.51 60.15
C LEU A 665 9.32 47.07 60.38
N GLY A 666 8.73 46.71 61.52
CA GLY A 666 7.56 47.40 62.06
C GLY A 666 7.90 48.82 62.50
N GLY A 667 6.91 49.72 62.50
CA GLY A 667 7.11 51.10 62.95
C GLY A 667 7.58 51.24 64.41
N ASP A 668 7.30 50.22 65.24
CA ASP A 668 7.74 50.07 66.63
C ASP A 668 9.21 49.62 66.80
N GLU A 669 9.86 49.15 65.72
CA GLU A 669 11.24 48.65 65.71
C GLU A 669 12.25 49.58 65.00
N LYS A 670 11.80 50.74 64.46
CA LYS A 670 12.68 51.71 63.79
C LYS A 670 13.68 52.33 64.79
N ARG A 671 14.97 51.98 64.69
CA ARG A 671 16.09 52.55 65.47
C ARG A 671 17.05 53.29 64.53
N THR A 672 17.88 54.20 65.03
CA THR A 672 18.90 54.88 64.20
C THR A 672 19.90 53.91 63.56
N ASP A 673 20.08 52.73 64.13
CA ASP A 673 21.02 51.70 63.69
C ASP A 673 20.37 50.65 62.74
N LEU A 674 19.03 50.68 62.59
CA LEU A 674 18.23 49.72 61.82
C LEU A 674 17.21 50.47 60.94
N PRO A 675 17.21 50.29 59.61
CA PRO A 675 17.86 49.22 58.86
C PRO A 675 19.37 49.45 58.61
N PRO A 676 20.19 48.39 58.49
CA PRO A 676 21.62 48.52 58.25
C PRO A 676 21.91 49.19 56.89
N THR A 677 22.90 50.08 56.86
CA THR A 677 23.36 50.75 55.63
C THR A 677 24.04 49.77 54.68
N LEU A 678 24.15 50.10 53.38
CA LEU A 678 24.80 49.23 52.37
C LEU A 678 26.21 48.77 52.80
N ASN A 679 26.99 49.64 53.44
CA ASN A 679 28.33 49.31 53.95
C ASN A 679 28.29 48.26 55.07
N GLN A 680 27.31 48.35 55.98
CA GLN A 680 27.11 47.37 57.05
C GLN A 680 26.54 46.03 56.55
N ARG A 681 25.87 46.03 55.39
CA ARG A 681 25.38 44.82 54.71
C ARG A 681 26.43 44.17 53.80
N SER A 682 27.59 44.80 53.59
CA SER A 682 28.63 44.25 52.73
C SER A 682 29.38 43.11 53.44
N PRO A 683 29.64 41.95 52.78
CA PRO A 683 29.33 41.63 51.37
C PRO A 683 27.85 41.30 51.12
N LEU A 684 27.28 41.91 50.06
CA LEU A 684 25.92 41.63 49.59
C LEU A 684 25.95 40.60 48.44
N TRP A 685 25.09 39.58 48.56
CA TRP A 685 25.00 38.47 47.61
C TRP A 685 23.78 38.63 46.69
N LEU A 686 24.02 38.68 45.39
CA LEU A 686 22.98 38.87 44.37
C LEU A 686 22.95 37.68 43.42
N ILE A 687 21.91 36.87 43.47
CA ILE A 687 21.85 35.60 42.72
C ILE A 687 21.27 35.83 41.32
N PHE A 688 21.82 35.14 40.32
CA PHE A 688 21.24 35.09 38.98
C PHE A 688 20.00 34.20 38.95
N GLU A 689 19.01 34.65 38.22
CA GLU A 689 17.88 33.86 37.75
C GLU A 689 18.32 32.99 36.57
N GLY A 690 17.67 31.85 36.39
CA GLY A 690 17.92 30.95 35.26
C GLY A 690 18.93 29.84 35.57
N ASP A 691 18.94 28.82 34.72
CA ASP A 691 19.89 27.71 34.78
C ASP A 691 20.84 27.67 33.57
N GLY A 692 20.74 28.67 32.68
CA GLY A 692 21.52 28.76 31.44
C GLY A 692 20.99 27.85 30.32
N SER A 693 19.76 27.35 30.45
CA SER A 693 19.05 26.64 29.37
C SER A 693 18.53 27.61 28.31
N TYR A 694 18.14 27.08 27.14
CA TYR A 694 17.55 27.93 26.08
C TYR A 694 16.22 28.56 26.51
N ILE A 695 15.43 27.92 27.37
CA ILE A 695 14.13 28.46 27.80
C ILE A 695 14.29 29.44 28.97
N ALA A 696 15.25 29.19 29.87
CA ALA A 696 15.56 30.05 31.01
C ALA A 696 17.04 30.47 31.00
N PRO A 697 17.40 31.47 30.17
CA PRO A 697 18.76 32.03 30.17
C PRO A 697 19.10 32.66 31.52
N PHE A 698 20.40 32.84 31.79
CA PHE A 698 20.79 33.59 32.97
C PHE A 698 20.37 35.06 32.85
N SER A 699 19.71 35.56 33.88
CA SER A 699 19.33 36.96 34.01
C SER A 699 19.52 37.44 35.44
N PHE A 700 19.80 38.71 35.59
CA PHE A 700 19.86 39.41 36.86
C PHE A 700 18.71 40.43 36.90
N GLN A 701 17.76 40.21 37.81
CA GLN A 701 16.65 41.13 38.01
C GLN A 701 16.95 42.05 39.20
N SER A 702 16.86 43.35 38.96
CA SER A 702 16.94 44.35 40.01
C SER A 702 15.53 44.79 40.41
N ASP A 703 15.11 44.42 41.61
CA ASP A 703 13.84 44.88 42.19
C ASP A 703 13.98 46.28 42.78
N ASN A 704 12.85 46.97 43.02
CA ASN A 704 12.81 48.30 43.63
C ASN A 704 13.52 48.36 45.00
N ILE A 705 13.48 47.28 45.77
CA ILE A 705 14.19 47.16 47.05
C ILE A 705 15.69 47.19 46.82
N LEU A 706 16.18 46.41 45.85
CA LEU A 706 17.60 46.33 45.58
C LEU A 706 18.13 47.64 44.97
N THR A 707 17.36 48.28 44.10
CA THR A 707 17.74 49.59 43.53
C THR A 707 17.74 50.69 44.59
N SER A 708 16.78 50.68 45.53
CA SER A 708 16.76 51.59 46.68
C SER A 708 17.94 51.34 47.65
N LEU A 709 18.37 50.09 47.81
CA LEU A 709 19.57 49.78 48.62
C LEU A 709 20.86 50.23 47.93
N ILE A 710 20.98 50.05 46.62
CA ILE A 710 22.17 50.42 45.86
C ILE A 710 22.25 51.93 45.63
N SER A 711 21.10 52.62 45.54
CA SER A 711 21.02 54.09 45.38
C SER A 711 21.66 54.87 46.53
N GLN A 712 21.90 54.22 47.69
CA GLN A 712 22.71 54.78 48.77
C GLN A 712 24.17 55.08 48.35
N SER A 713 24.65 54.49 47.26
CA SER A 713 26.02 54.65 46.76
C SER A 713 26.10 54.98 45.26
N VAL A 714 25.33 54.28 44.42
CA VAL A 714 25.40 54.39 42.94
C VAL A 714 24.08 54.95 42.41
N PRO A 715 24.09 55.96 41.51
CA PRO A 715 22.87 56.48 40.90
C PRO A 715 22.01 55.37 40.23
N PRO A 716 20.68 55.37 40.40
CA PRO A 716 19.80 54.35 39.83
C PRO A 716 19.95 54.17 38.32
N THR A 717 20.19 55.25 37.57
CA THR A 717 20.37 55.21 36.10
C THR A 717 21.59 54.39 35.68
N ILE A 718 22.73 54.60 36.35
CA ILE A 718 23.98 53.85 36.13
C ILE A 718 23.77 52.38 36.51
N TRP A 719 23.07 52.12 37.62
CA TRP A 719 22.77 50.76 38.05
C TRP A 719 21.86 50.02 37.06
N TYR A 720 20.74 50.62 36.62
CA TYR A 720 19.86 50.00 35.63
C TYR A 720 20.58 49.73 34.31
N ARG A 721 21.46 50.64 33.88
CA ARG A 721 22.28 50.49 32.68
C ARG A 721 23.24 49.31 32.78
N LEU A 722 23.91 49.18 33.92
CA LEU A 722 24.78 48.05 34.21
C LEU A 722 24.02 46.73 34.20
N VAL A 723 22.86 46.67 34.84
CA VAL A 723 22.02 45.48 34.88
C VAL A 723 21.56 45.08 33.47
N ALA A 724 21.15 46.04 32.65
CA ALA A 724 20.80 45.79 31.25
C ALA A 724 21.99 45.26 30.44
N GLY A 725 23.19 45.85 30.60
CA GLY A 725 24.41 45.39 29.94
C GLY A 725 24.84 43.99 30.38
N LEU A 726 24.78 43.72 31.69
CA LEU A 726 25.08 42.41 32.25
C LEU A 726 24.09 41.35 31.73
N ASN A 727 22.79 41.65 31.70
CA ASN A 727 21.77 40.75 31.16
C ASN A 727 21.97 40.45 29.67
N ALA A 728 22.43 41.43 28.90
CA ALA A 728 22.77 41.23 27.49
C ALA A 728 23.93 40.22 27.31
N GLN A 729 24.90 40.22 28.23
CA GLN A 729 26.01 39.25 28.22
C GLN A 729 25.62 37.89 28.81
N LEU A 730 24.91 37.87 29.94
CA LEU A 730 24.44 36.65 30.62
C LEU A 730 23.54 35.80 29.74
N ARG A 731 22.73 36.44 28.88
CA ARG A 731 21.88 35.76 27.89
C ARG A 731 22.65 34.82 26.95
N LEU A 732 23.91 35.11 26.65
CA LEU A 732 24.74 34.31 25.75
C LEU A 732 25.36 33.07 26.44
N VAL A 733 25.36 33.02 27.77
CA VAL A 733 25.96 31.94 28.56
C VAL A 733 25.13 30.67 28.45
N ARG A 734 25.80 29.55 28.18
CA ARG A 734 25.17 28.23 28.07
C ARG A 734 25.56 27.33 29.24
N ARG A 735 24.58 26.57 29.75
CA ARG A 735 24.75 25.60 30.85
C ARG A 735 25.89 24.58 30.64
N GLU A 736 26.16 24.18 29.40
CA GLU A 736 27.18 23.15 29.10
C GLU A 736 28.61 23.71 28.97
N HIS A 737 28.75 25.01 28.74
CA HIS A 737 30.03 25.68 28.46
C HIS A 737 30.28 26.87 29.42
N LEU A 738 29.86 26.72 30.69
CA LEU A 738 29.94 27.78 31.69
C LEU A 738 31.37 28.32 31.85
N ASN A 739 32.37 27.44 31.86
CA ASN A 739 33.78 27.85 32.07
C ASN A 739 34.32 28.75 30.95
N LEU A 740 33.93 28.48 29.69
CA LEU A 740 34.37 29.26 28.53
C LEU A 740 33.58 30.57 28.41
N MET A 741 32.30 30.55 28.78
CA MET A 741 31.38 31.67 28.56
C MET A 741 31.35 32.69 29.71
N PHE A 742 31.74 32.31 30.94
CA PHE A 742 31.90 33.28 32.04
C PHE A 742 33.21 34.10 31.94
N GLY A 743 34.24 33.61 31.26
CA GLY A 743 35.48 34.38 31.02
C GLY A 743 35.25 35.75 30.37
N PRO A 744 34.49 35.83 29.25
CA PRO A 744 34.09 37.09 28.63
C PRO A 744 33.31 38.02 29.56
N ILE A 745 32.48 37.49 30.47
CA ILE A 745 31.71 38.29 31.42
C ILE A 745 32.62 38.87 32.51
N ILE A 746 33.54 38.07 33.06
CA ILE A 746 34.52 38.55 34.03
C ILE A 746 35.36 39.66 33.40
N ASN A 747 35.82 39.46 32.15
CA ASN A 747 36.55 40.47 31.42
C ASN A 747 35.72 41.75 31.16
N TRP A 748 34.43 41.59 30.85
CA TRP A 748 33.51 42.72 30.69
C TRP A 748 33.30 43.47 32.02
N LEU A 749 33.15 42.75 33.14
CA LEU A 749 33.02 43.35 34.46
C LEU A 749 34.30 44.11 34.87
N ASP A 750 35.48 43.53 34.65
CA ASP A 750 36.76 44.13 35.02
C ASP A 750 37.13 45.34 34.15
N ILE A 751 36.84 45.31 32.84
CA ILE A 751 37.22 46.36 31.89
C ILE A 751 36.15 47.47 31.80
N TYR A 752 34.86 47.13 31.85
CA TYR A 752 33.77 48.08 31.55
C TYR A 752 32.98 48.52 32.78
N ALA A 753 32.64 47.60 33.69
CA ALA A 753 31.73 47.88 34.80
C ALA A 753 32.45 48.38 36.06
N ASN A 754 33.47 47.66 36.54
CA ASN A 754 34.17 47.98 37.78
C ASN A 754 34.87 49.36 37.76
N PRO A 755 35.48 49.83 36.66
CA PRO A 755 36.11 51.16 36.63
C PRO A 755 35.12 52.32 36.88
N THR A 756 33.87 52.19 36.45
CA THR A 756 32.85 53.24 36.64
C THR A 756 32.09 53.13 37.97
N ILE A 757 31.92 51.93 38.52
CA ILE A 757 31.24 51.76 39.82
C ILE A 757 32.20 52.00 40.99
N CYS A 758 33.49 51.68 40.84
CA CYS A 758 34.47 51.88 41.90
C CYS A 758 34.61 53.36 42.30
N SER A 759 34.34 54.31 41.39
CA SER A 759 34.29 55.74 41.74
C SER A 759 33.16 56.11 42.70
N TYR A 760 32.13 55.25 42.82
CA TYR A 760 31.02 55.38 43.76
C TYR A 760 31.19 54.48 45.01
N GLY A 761 32.39 53.92 45.23
CA GLY A 761 32.74 53.20 46.46
C GLY A 761 32.31 51.72 46.50
N VAL A 762 31.78 51.16 45.42
CA VAL A 762 31.28 49.79 45.34
C VAL A 762 32.03 49.00 44.27
N ARG A 763 32.32 47.72 44.53
CA ARG A 763 32.90 46.78 43.55
C ARG A 763 32.01 45.56 43.38
N VAL A 764 31.88 45.08 42.14
CA VAL A 764 31.04 43.94 41.77
C VAL A 764 31.90 42.85 41.13
N ASP A 765 31.95 41.68 41.76
CA ASP A 765 32.70 40.52 41.24
C ASP A 765 31.76 39.32 41.01
N LEU A 766 32.07 38.46 40.03
CA LEU A 766 31.31 37.23 39.77
C LEU A 766 31.64 36.15 40.82
N ALA A 767 30.62 35.54 41.40
CA ALA A 767 30.76 34.49 42.40
C ALA A 767 29.84 33.29 42.10
N TRP A 768 30.19 32.13 42.66
CA TRP A 768 29.34 30.95 42.67
C TRP A 768 29.11 30.49 44.11
N PHE A 769 27.94 29.89 44.32
CA PHE A 769 27.41 29.47 45.61
C PHE A 769 27.01 28.00 45.53
N GLN A 770 27.38 27.25 46.56
CA GLN A 770 26.90 25.88 46.74
C GLN A 770 25.99 25.84 47.96
N PRO A 771 24.66 25.99 47.76
CA PRO A 771 23.71 26.03 48.86
C PRO A 771 23.43 24.64 49.47
N THR A 772 23.60 23.56 48.70
CA THR A 772 23.26 22.18 49.12
C THR A 772 24.42 21.20 48.92
N THR A 773 24.38 20.06 49.61
CA THR A 773 25.34 18.94 49.44
C THR A 773 25.21 18.24 48.09
N PHE A 774 24.12 18.51 47.37
CA PHE A 774 23.92 18.10 45.98
C PHE A 774 24.74 18.98 45.01
N SER A 775 25.06 18.42 43.84
CA SER A 775 25.96 19.02 42.84
C SER A 775 25.39 20.24 42.09
N TYR A 776 24.54 21.06 42.72
CA TYR A 776 23.95 22.25 42.14
C TYR A 776 24.72 23.51 42.56
N TYR A 777 25.11 24.32 41.58
CA TYR A 777 25.80 25.58 41.78
C TYR A 777 24.88 26.73 41.37
N GLN A 778 24.67 27.68 42.27
CA GLN A 778 24.03 28.96 41.96
C GLN A 778 25.11 29.97 41.59
N TYR A 779 24.87 30.78 40.57
CA TYR A 779 25.80 31.83 40.14
C TYR A 779 25.22 33.19 40.50
N GLY A 780 26.07 34.17 40.75
CA GLY A 780 25.62 35.53 41.04
C GLY A 780 26.77 36.53 41.16
N LEU A 781 26.44 37.70 41.69
CA LEU A 781 27.37 38.79 41.95
C LEU A 781 27.63 38.94 43.44
N LEU A 782 28.88 39.21 43.76
CA LEU A 782 29.35 39.64 45.06
C LEU A 782 29.59 41.15 45.03
N VAL A 783 28.82 41.89 45.82
CA VAL A 783 28.97 43.34 45.95
C VAL A 783 29.73 43.64 47.23
N THR A 784 30.90 44.26 47.10
CA THR A 784 31.77 44.64 48.24
C THR A 784 31.94 46.14 48.31
N SER A 785 31.93 46.68 49.54
CA SER A 785 32.29 48.08 49.78
C SER A 785 33.82 48.21 49.70
N THR A 786 34.30 49.19 48.94
CA THR A 786 35.74 49.44 48.76
C THR A 786 36.47 49.74 50.08
N GLN A 787 35.77 50.28 51.08
CA GLN A 787 36.31 50.53 52.43
C GLN A 787 36.60 49.25 53.24
N SER A 788 35.90 48.15 52.96
CA SER A 788 36.03 46.89 53.73
C SER A 788 37.30 46.07 53.43
N ARG A 789 38.04 46.44 52.37
CA ARG A 789 39.19 45.68 51.86
C ARG A 789 40.54 46.16 52.42
N GLU A 790 40.61 47.37 52.97
CA GLU A 790 41.83 47.86 53.64
C GLU A 790 42.17 47.05 54.91
N ALA A 791 41.19 46.33 55.50
CA ALA A 791 41.39 45.48 56.69
C ALA A 791 41.82 44.02 56.40
N ARG A 792 41.95 43.58 55.15
CA ARG A 792 42.36 42.21 54.79
C ARG A 792 43.43 42.18 53.71
N SER A 793 44.68 42.36 54.11
CA SER A 793 45.83 41.86 53.35
C SER A 793 46.76 41.07 54.30
N PRO A 794 47.13 39.82 53.98
CA PRO A 794 48.38 39.25 54.45
C PRO A 794 49.45 39.36 53.36
N ALA A 795 50.62 39.78 53.81
CA ALA A 795 51.85 39.96 53.06
C ALA A 795 52.49 38.65 52.53
N ALA A 796 53.53 38.83 51.70
CA ALA A 796 54.48 37.88 51.07
C ALA A 796 54.24 37.75 49.56
N ASP A 797 54.93 38.46 48.67
CA ASP A 797 56.37 38.63 48.40
C ASP A 797 57.05 37.37 47.81
N ARG A 798 57.63 37.57 46.60
CA ARG A 798 58.71 36.86 45.86
C ARG A 798 58.73 35.30 45.85
N ASP A 799 58.93 34.59 44.75
CA ASP A 799 59.87 34.86 43.67
C ASP A 799 59.62 34.01 42.39
N LYS A 800 60.29 34.45 41.32
CA LYS A 800 60.27 33.91 39.95
C LYS A 800 60.94 32.53 39.81
N SER A 801 60.41 31.69 38.91
CA SER A 801 61.08 31.27 37.65
C SER A 801 60.85 29.80 37.20
N LEU A 802 60.61 29.72 35.88
CA LEU A 802 60.90 28.68 34.90
C LEU A 802 60.36 27.22 34.99
N SER A 803 59.46 26.98 34.02
CA SER A 803 59.11 25.75 33.31
C SER A 803 60.11 24.59 33.25
N SER A 804 59.62 23.36 33.30
CA SER A 804 59.33 22.53 32.09
C SER A 804 59.27 21.01 32.35
N LYS A 805 58.11 20.42 32.00
CA LYS A 805 57.85 19.11 31.37
C LYS A 805 58.13 17.75 32.08
N ARG A 806 57.04 16.97 32.06
CA ARG A 806 56.89 15.53 31.70
C ARG A 806 57.29 14.45 32.72
N GLN A 807 56.29 13.74 33.26
CA GLN A 807 55.95 12.31 33.06
C GLN A 807 55.09 11.78 34.23
N THR A 808 53.78 11.61 33.99
CA THR A 808 53.03 10.33 33.95
C THR A 808 52.90 9.50 35.23
N ARG A 809 51.61 9.27 35.59
CA ARG A 809 50.98 8.06 36.14
C ARG A 809 51.34 7.63 37.57
N GLY A 810 50.31 7.63 38.43
CA GLY A 810 50.24 6.77 39.60
C GLY A 810 49.26 7.28 40.65
N MET A 811 48.11 6.60 40.76
CA MET A 811 47.24 6.46 41.95
C MET A 811 47.12 7.63 42.95
N ALA A 812 45.90 8.18 43.05
CA ALA A 812 45.42 8.82 44.27
C ALA A 812 43.98 8.35 44.58
N ARG A 813 43.90 7.13 45.14
CA ARG A 813 42.85 6.73 46.08
C ARG A 813 43.50 6.91 47.46
N ASN A 814 42.80 7.59 48.36
CA ASN A 814 43.21 7.99 49.72
C ASN A 814 43.70 9.44 49.83
N GLN A 815 42.76 10.34 50.10
CA GLN A 815 42.89 11.33 51.17
C GLN A 815 41.47 11.81 51.51
N LEU A 816 40.73 10.94 52.19
CA LEU A 816 39.47 11.23 52.86
C LEU A 816 39.66 10.76 54.29
N ARG A 817 40.33 11.58 55.12
CA ARG A 817 40.43 11.51 56.59
C ARG A 817 41.52 12.44 57.12
N VAL A 818 41.23 13.75 57.11
CA VAL A 818 41.63 14.76 58.11
C VAL A 818 40.70 15.93 57.76
N THR A 819 39.61 16.21 58.47
CA THR A 819 39.61 17.10 59.64
C THR A 819 38.21 17.01 60.27
N GLU A 820 38.06 16.24 61.34
CA GLU A 820 36.99 16.43 62.33
C GLU A 820 37.66 17.13 63.51
N GLN A 821 37.25 18.37 63.78
CA GLN A 821 37.30 19.11 65.06
C GLN A 821 37.41 20.62 64.80
N LEU A 822 36.26 21.27 64.59
CA LEU A 822 35.92 22.55 65.22
C LEU A 822 34.40 22.78 65.12
N LEU A 823 33.79 23.26 66.19
CA LEU A 823 32.35 23.49 66.38
C LEU A 823 31.69 24.42 65.34
N PRO A 824 30.35 24.39 65.20
CA PRO A 824 29.64 24.78 64.00
C PRO A 824 29.32 26.28 63.95
N CYS A 825 29.84 26.97 62.94
CA CYS A 825 29.20 28.16 62.41
C CYS A 825 29.00 27.93 60.90
N LYS A 826 27.83 27.40 60.53
CA LYS A 826 27.45 27.20 59.11
C LYS A 826 27.16 28.57 58.49
N THR A 827 28.19 29.25 58.02
CA THR A 827 28.06 30.32 57.02
C THR A 827 28.41 29.71 55.66
N SER A 828 27.48 29.78 54.71
CA SER A 828 27.65 29.31 53.33
C SER A 828 28.90 29.94 52.70
N TYR A 829 29.87 29.11 52.30
CA TYR A 829 31.10 29.56 51.65
C TYR A 829 30.81 30.06 50.22
N GLY A 830 30.94 31.37 49.97
CA GLY A 830 31.01 31.93 48.62
C GLY A 830 32.47 32.10 48.19
N PHE A 831 32.86 31.53 47.05
CA PHE A 831 34.20 31.71 46.47
C PHE A 831 34.15 32.71 45.31
N ILE A 832 35.02 33.73 45.34
CA ILE A 832 35.20 34.69 44.24
C ILE A 832 35.81 33.95 43.03
N GLN A 833 35.19 34.08 41.85
CA GLN A 833 35.79 33.54 40.63
C GLN A 833 36.85 34.51 40.09
N HIS A 834 38.12 34.12 40.22
CA HIS A 834 39.19 34.68 39.40
C HIS A 834 39.43 33.82 38.16
N ALA A 835 39.86 34.45 37.06
CA ALA A 835 40.12 33.81 35.76
C ALA A 835 41.00 32.54 35.85
N LYS A 836 41.84 32.42 36.89
CA LYS A 836 42.73 31.27 37.14
C LYS A 836 42.04 30.05 37.81
N ASN A 837 40.88 30.22 38.45
CA ASN A 837 40.16 29.14 39.17
C ASN A 837 39.09 28.41 38.33
N LEU A 838 38.84 28.84 37.09
CA LEU A 838 37.86 28.24 36.17
C LEU A 838 38.20 26.81 35.72
N GLN A 839 39.43 26.33 35.95
CA GLN A 839 39.88 24.99 35.55
C GLN A 839 39.35 23.86 36.46
N ILE A 840 38.80 24.15 37.65
CA ILE A 840 38.39 23.15 38.64
C ILE A 840 36.95 22.62 38.39
N LEU A 841 36.14 23.31 37.59
CA LEU A 841 34.79 22.91 37.24
C LEU A 841 34.79 21.83 36.14
N LYS A 842 35.05 20.57 36.49
CA LYS A 842 34.86 19.42 35.59
C LYS A 842 33.37 19.16 35.39
N LEU A 843 32.86 19.40 34.18
CA LEU A 843 31.49 19.03 33.79
C LEU A 843 31.48 17.72 32.98
N LYS A 844 30.51 16.83 33.28
CA LYS A 844 30.18 15.63 32.51
C LYS A 844 29.75 16.03 31.09
N LYS A 845 30.39 15.46 30.07
CA LYS A 845 29.96 15.57 28.66
C LYS A 845 28.58 14.93 28.50
N ALA A 846 27.56 15.72 28.17
CA ALA A 846 26.24 15.20 27.81
C ALA A 846 26.21 14.83 26.31
N LEU A 847 25.60 13.67 26.02
CA LEU A 847 25.68 12.91 24.77
C LEU A 847 24.70 13.36 23.65
N TYR A 848 24.33 14.64 23.55
CA TYR A 848 23.31 15.13 22.59
C TYR A 848 23.86 16.18 21.61
N TRP A 849 24.52 15.72 20.54
CA TRP A 849 25.40 16.55 19.69
C TRP A 849 24.71 17.42 18.59
N PRO A 850 23.59 17.05 17.91
CA PRO A 850 23.11 17.85 16.78
C PRO A 850 22.14 18.99 17.16
N PHE A 851 21.23 18.78 18.12
CA PHE A 851 20.22 19.78 18.49
C PHE A 851 20.82 21.01 19.20
N PHE A 852 21.99 20.86 19.81
CA PHE A 852 22.72 21.96 20.46
C PHE A 852 23.20 23.03 19.47
N PHE A 853 23.51 22.66 18.23
CA PHE A 853 23.87 23.63 17.20
C PHE A 853 22.66 24.43 16.70
N VAL A 854 21.46 23.86 16.83
CA VAL A 854 20.22 24.44 16.32
C VAL A 854 19.60 25.40 17.34
N LEU A 855 19.72 25.18 18.66
CA LEU A 855 19.14 26.05 19.70
C LEU A 855 20.22 26.81 20.50
N HIS A 856 20.32 28.11 20.29
CA HIS A 856 21.15 28.99 21.11
C HIS A 856 20.69 30.44 21.12
N ASN A 857 21.05 31.17 22.18
CA ASN A 857 20.84 32.61 22.22
C ASN A 857 21.90 33.33 21.38
N THR A 858 21.47 34.27 20.55
CA THR A 858 22.32 35.08 19.65
C THR A 858 22.22 36.56 19.98
N LYS A 859 23.17 37.37 19.49
CA LYS A 859 23.10 38.83 19.55
C LYS A 859 21.94 39.37 18.68
N PRO A 860 21.36 40.54 19.00
CA PRO A 860 20.31 41.18 18.21
C PRO A 860 20.89 41.80 16.91
N VAL A 861 20.05 41.93 15.87
CA VAL A 861 20.46 42.26 14.48
C VAL A 861 19.89 43.60 13.97
N GLY A 862 18.98 44.26 14.71
CA GLY A 862 18.51 45.60 14.32
C GLY A 862 17.23 45.66 13.48
N HIS A 863 16.90 44.58 12.76
CA HIS A 863 15.88 44.60 11.70
C HIS A 863 14.62 43.81 12.08
N GLN A 864 13.82 44.34 13.00
CA GLN A 864 12.65 43.62 13.55
C GLN A 864 11.58 43.29 12.49
N ASP A 865 11.23 44.23 11.63
CA ASP A 865 10.14 44.07 10.66
C ASP A 865 10.52 43.13 9.51
N LEU A 866 11.74 43.24 9.00
CA LEU A 866 12.27 42.34 7.97
C LEU A 866 12.36 40.89 8.47
N VAL A 867 12.88 40.69 9.67
CA VAL A 867 12.93 39.35 10.30
C VAL A 867 11.51 38.82 10.50
N GLY A 868 10.56 39.67 10.92
CA GLY A 868 9.15 39.30 11.05
C GLY A 868 8.51 38.85 9.73
N LEU A 869 8.76 39.55 8.62
CA LEU A 869 8.24 39.22 7.30
C LEU A 869 8.82 37.91 6.77
N VAL A 870 10.14 37.73 6.83
CA VAL A 870 10.81 36.49 6.38
C VAL A 870 10.35 35.29 7.21
N MET A 871 10.14 35.49 8.51
CA MET A 871 9.56 34.48 9.40
C MET A 871 8.14 34.07 8.98
N SER A 872 7.28 35.01 8.59
CA SER A 872 5.93 34.70 8.09
C SER A 872 5.96 33.88 6.80
N ILE A 873 6.84 34.22 5.85
CA ILE A 873 7.02 33.48 4.59
C ILE A 873 7.45 32.04 4.89
N LEU A 874 8.48 31.87 5.72
CA LEU A 874 9.00 30.55 6.05
C LEU A 874 7.99 29.72 6.85
N LEU A 875 7.21 30.33 7.72
CA LEU A 875 6.19 29.63 8.51
C LEU A 875 5.06 29.07 7.63
N LEU A 876 4.59 29.86 6.66
CA LEU A 876 3.64 29.39 5.65
C LEU A 876 4.26 28.32 4.73
N GLY A 877 5.52 28.50 4.34
CA GLY A 877 6.25 27.54 3.51
C GLY A 877 6.50 26.19 4.21
N ASP A 878 6.82 26.20 5.51
CA ASP A 878 6.93 24.96 6.30
C ASP A 878 5.58 24.26 6.40
N PHE A 879 4.49 24.99 6.63
CA PHE A 879 3.15 24.41 6.67
C PHE A 879 2.74 23.78 5.33
N SER A 880 2.99 24.45 4.21
CA SER A 880 2.67 23.90 2.88
C SER A 880 3.53 22.68 2.56
N LEU A 881 4.83 22.71 2.85
CA LEU A 881 5.72 21.56 2.66
C LEU A 881 5.32 20.38 3.55
N VAL A 882 4.93 20.61 4.81
CA VAL A 882 4.43 19.55 5.70
C VAL A 882 3.17 18.93 5.11
N LEU A 883 2.22 19.72 4.64
CA LEU A 883 1.00 19.21 4.02
C LEU A 883 1.29 18.38 2.76
N LEU A 884 2.20 18.84 1.91
CA LEU A 884 2.62 18.10 0.70
C LEU A 884 3.33 16.79 1.06
N THR A 885 4.21 16.77 2.07
CA THR A 885 4.82 15.51 2.54
C THR A 885 3.81 14.54 3.12
N LEU A 886 2.80 15.02 3.86
CA LEU A 886 1.76 14.16 4.41
C LEU A 886 0.87 13.58 3.30
N LEU A 887 0.53 14.39 2.28
CA LEU A 887 -0.21 13.92 1.10
C LEU A 887 0.59 12.87 0.32
N GLN A 888 1.90 13.09 0.15
CA GLN A 888 2.79 12.12 -0.50
C GLN A 888 2.83 10.80 0.28
N LEU A 889 3.05 10.85 1.59
CA LEU A 889 3.08 9.65 2.44
C LEU A 889 1.74 8.92 2.43
N TYR A 890 0.62 9.65 2.49
CA TYR A 890 -0.73 9.08 2.39
C TYR A 890 -0.93 8.32 1.07
N SER A 891 -0.47 8.89 -0.05
CA SER A 891 -0.59 8.25 -1.38
C SER A 891 0.22 6.96 -1.48
N ILE A 892 1.36 6.87 -0.78
CA ILE A 892 2.23 5.69 -0.77
C ILE A 892 1.69 4.64 0.21
N SER A 893 1.48 5.02 1.48
CA SER A 893 1.10 4.10 2.55
C SER A 893 0.44 4.81 3.74
N LEU A 894 -0.74 4.32 4.13
CA LEU A 894 -1.42 4.75 5.36
C LEU A 894 -0.56 4.52 6.61
N PHE A 895 0.24 3.45 6.63
CA PHE A 895 1.10 3.15 7.77
C PHE A 895 2.17 4.23 7.96
N ASP A 896 2.83 4.65 6.88
CA ASP A 896 3.87 5.68 6.96
C ASP A 896 3.30 7.04 7.34
N PHE A 897 2.10 7.37 6.85
CA PHE A 897 1.35 8.55 7.27
C PHE A 897 1.13 8.59 8.78
N PHE A 898 0.61 7.49 9.37
CA PHE A 898 0.42 7.42 10.81
C PHE A 898 1.75 7.41 11.57
N LEU A 899 2.78 6.73 11.08
CA LEU A 899 4.06 6.65 11.75
C LEU A 899 4.69 8.05 11.90
N VAL A 900 4.67 8.88 10.85
CA VAL A 900 5.17 10.27 10.91
C VAL A 900 4.34 11.15 11.84
N LEU A 901 3.03 10.93 11.94
CA LEU A 901 2.15 11.71 12.80
C LEU A 901 2.27 11.34 14.28
N TRP A 902 2.52 10.07 14.60
CA TRP A 902 2.41 9.51 15.96
C TRP A 902 3.75 9.28 16.67
N VAL A 903 4.91 9.23 15.98
CA VAL A 903 6.23 9.07 16.66
C VAL A 903 6.47 10.17 17.70
N LEU A 904 6.20 11.43 17.34
CA LEU A 904 5.98 12.51 18.30
C LEU A 904 4.64 13.15 17.92
N PRO A 905 3.58 12.88 18.70
CA PRO A 905 2.20 13.09 18.28
C PRO A 905 1.96 14.54 17.88
N LEU A 906 1.55 14.74 16.62
CA LEU A 906 1.25 16.04 16.02
C LEU A 906 2.41 17.06 16.08
N GLY A 907 3.63 16.60 16.38
CA GLY A 907 4.82 17.45 16.54
C GLY A 907 5.22 18.15 15.25
N ILE A 908 4.86 17.60 14.08
CA ILE A 908 5.07 18.22 12.77
C ILE A 908 4.05 19.32 12.44
N LEU A 909 2.88 19.33 13.09
CA LEU A 909 1.79 20.29 12.84
C LEU A 909 1.78 21.48 13.82
N PHE A 910 2.18 21.27 15.08
CA PHE A 910 2.20 22.31 16.11
C PHE A 910 3.18 23.49 15.93
N PRO A 911 4.28 23.42 15.13
CA PRO A 911 5.14 24.57 14.87
C PRO A 911 4.39 25.76 14.25
N PHE A 912 3.48 25.52 13.31
CA PHE A 912 2.69 26.56 12.64
C PHE A 912 1.82 27.39 13.62
N PRO A 913 0.91 26.80 14.42
CA PRO A 913 0.11 27.58 15.37
C PRO A 913 0.96 28.22 16.47
N ALA A 914 2.05 27.57 16.90
CA ALA A 914 2.98 28.16 17.88
C ALA A 914 3.69 29.40 17.32
N GLY A 915 4.12 29.37 16.06
CA GLY A 915 4.80 30.48 15.42
C GLY A 915 3.87 31.65 15.10
N ILE A 916 2.63 31.40 14.65
CA ILE A 916 1.60 32.45 14.53
C ILE A 916 1.37 33.12 15.89
N ARG A 917 1.17 32.33 16.94
CA ARG A 917 0.95 32.88 18.28
C ARG A 917 2.13 33.72 18.77
N ALA A 918 3.36 33.35 18.41
CA ALA A 918 4.54 34.15 18.73
C ALA A 918 4.62 35.46 17.93
N LEU A 919 4.30 35.42 16.63
CA LEU A 919 4.32 36.58 15.73
C LEU A 919 3.25 37.63 16.06
N PHE A 920 2.07 37.19 16.51
CA PHE A 920 0.92 38.07 16.81
C PHE A 920 0.77 38.43 18.29
N SER A 921 1.66 37.97 19.17
CA SER A 921 1.56 38.31 20.60
C SER A 921 2.08 39.71 20.94
N HIS A 922 1.33 40.43 21.78
CA HIS A 922 1.68 41.76 22.26
C HIS A 922 2.66 41.72 23.44
N GLY A 923 3.61 42.68 23.43
CA GLY A 923 4.60 42.89 24.48
C GLY A 923 5.91 42.11 24.28
N PRO A 924 7.09 42.77 24.32
CA PRO A 924 8.37 42.16 23.94
C PRO A 924 8.72 40.91 24.74
N ARG A 925 8.47 40.93 26.06
CA ARG A 925 8.74 39.78 26.95
C ARG A 925 7.81 38.59 26.69
N ARG A 926 6.52 38.84 26.38
CA ARG A 926 5.55 37.78 26.13
C ARG A 926 5.80 37.14 24.76
N ALA A 927 6.11 37.96 23.76
CA ALA A 927 6.50 37.52 22.43
C ALA A 927 7.79 36.71 22.43
N ALA A 928 8.82 37.16 23.15
CA ALA A 928 10.06 36.40 23.31
C ALA A 928 9.83 35.01 23.92
N ASN A 929 9.04 34.90 24.99
CA ASN A 929 8.73 33.61 25.62
C ASN A 929 7.95 32.66 24.69
N LEU A 930 6.99 33.18 23.92
CA LEU A 930 6.24 32.38 22.94
C LEU A 930 7.12 31.97 21.75
N ALA A 931 8.00 32.84 21.29
CA ALA A 931 8.98 32.54 20.25
C ALA A 931 10.00 31.48 20.70
N ARG A 932 10.41 31.46 21.98
CA ARG A 932 11.21 30.38 22.56
C ARG A 932 10.48 29.04 22.51
N ILE A 933 9.19 29.01 22.85
CA ILE A 933 8.36 27.80 22.74
C ILE A 933 8.25 27.33 21.27
N TYR A 934 8.04 28.26 20.34
CA TYR A 934 8.03 27.95 18.91
C TYR A 934 9.36 27.34 18.42
N ALA A 935 10.50 27.88 18.85
CA ALA A 935 11.82 27.32 18.50
C ALA A 935 11.96 25.85 18.91
N VAL A 936 11.45 25.51 20.10
CA VAL A 936 11.51 24.14 20.62
C VAL A 936 10.58 23.22 19.83
N TRP A 937 9.37 23.66 19.48
CA TRP A 937 8.48 22.90 18.58
C TRP A 937 9.11 22.67 17.21
N ASN A 938 9.76 23.68 16.63
CA ASN A 938 10.45 23.56 15.35
C ASN A 938 11.55 22.48 15.40
N VAL A 939 12.34 22.45 16.47
CA VAL A 939 13.37 21.42 16.64
C VAL A 939 12.78 20.02 16.83
N ILE A 940 11.73 19.88 17.62
CA ILE A 940 11.05 18.59 17.82
C ILE A 940 10.49 18.06 16.49
N SER A 941 9.94 18.95 15.67
CA SER A 941 9.41 18.58 14.36
C SER A 941 10.48 18.04 13.39
N MET A 942 11.76 18.35 13.58
CA MET A 942 12.84 17.75 12.77
C MET A 942 12.90 16.23 12.95
N THR A 943 12.60 15.70 14.13
CA THR A 943 12.56 14.24 14.36
C THR A 943 11.50 13.58 13.46
N ASN A 944 10.30 14.17 13.33
CA ASN A 944 9.25 13.65 12.45
C ASN A 944 9.65 13.76 10.97
N VAL A 945 10.38 14.80 10.58
CA VAL A 945 10.91 14.93 9.21
C VAL A 945 11.95 13.86 8.91
N VAL A 946 12.84 13.53 9.86
CA VAL A 946 13.80 12.42 9.71
C VAL A 946 13.06 11.10 9.56
N VAL A 947 11.99 10.88 10.33
CA VAL A 947 11.14 9.69 10.21
C VAL A 947 10.49 9.61 8.83
N ALA A 948 9.95 10.73 8.31
CA ALA A 948 9.41 10.80 6.95
C ALA A 948 10.47 10.46 5.89
N PHE A 949 11.71 10.90 6.09
CA PHE A 949 12.84 10.55 5.22
C PHE A 949 13.15 9.04 5.26
N VAL A 950 13.13 8.41 6.44
CA VAL A 950 13.36 6.96 6.59
C VAL A 950 12.24 6.14 5.96
N CYS A 951 10.97 6.55 6.14
CA CYS A 951 9.81 5.93 5.47
C CYS A 951 9.94 6.01 3.93
N GLY A 952 10.26 7.19 3.41
CA GLY A 952 10.50 7.38 1.97
C GLY A 952 11.63 6.48 1.45
N PHE A 953 12.74 6.38 2.18
CA PHE A 953 13.88 5.53 1.82
C PHE A 953 13.52 4.04 1.79
N TYR A 954 12.73 3.57 2.76
CA TYR A 954 12.31 2.17 2.83
C TYR A 954 11.41 1.81 1.64
N ASN A 955 10.42 2.65 1.34
CA ASN A 955 9.52 2.45 0.20
C ASN A 955 10.26 2.49 -1.14
N TYR A 956 11.22 3.41 -1.29
CA TYR A 956 12.08 3.43 -2.48
C TYR A 956 12.81 2.09 -2.68
N LYS A 957 13.40 1.55 -1.60
CA LYS A 957 14.13 0.28 -1.66
C LYS A 957 13.24 -0.93 -1.96
N THR A 958 12.03 -0.98 -1.42
CA THR A 958 11.09 -2.09 -1.66
C THR A 958 10.55 -2.07 -3.09
N HIS A 959 10.30 -0.90 -3.66
CA HIS A 959 9.89 -0.75 -5.06
C HIS A 959 11.04 -1.02 -6.04
N ALA A 960 12.25 -0.54 -5.77
CA ALA A 960 13.44 -0.84 -6.58
C ALA A 960 13.77 -2.35 -6.64
N SER A 961 13.41 -3.11 -5.60
CA SER A 961 13.60 -4.56 -5.58
C SER A 961 12.62 -5.33 -6.48
N LYS A 962 11.48 -4.74 -6.87
CA LYS A 962 10.47 -5.40 -7.72
C LYS A 962 10.72 -5.17 -9.20
N ASN A 963 11.36 -4.06 -9.58
CA ASN A 963 11.72 -3.75 -10.96
C ASN A 963 13.14 -4.26 -11.27
N HIS A 964 13.28 -5.55 -11.58
CA HIS A 964 14.46 -6.00 -12.30
C HIS A 964 14.36 -5.60 -13.77
N LEU A 965 15.43 -4.97 -14.26
CA LEU A 965 15.73 -4.68 -15.67
C LEU A 965 14.89 -3.55 -16.31
N ASN A 966 15.26 -2.30 -16.03
CA ASN A 966 15.54 -1.29 -17.06
C ASN A 966 16.28 -0.11 -16.40
N LEU A 967 17.45 0.23 -16.95
CA LEU A 967 18.21 1.43 -16.54
C LEU A 967 17.38 2.68 -16.88
N PRO A 968 17.11 3.59 -15.93
CA PRO A 968 16.41 4.83 -16.25
C PRO A 968 17.38 5.77 -16.97
N THR A 969 17.03 6.11 -18.20
CA THR A 969 17.61 7.25 -18.92
C THR A 969 17.35 8.53 -18.12
N TRP A 970 18.37 9.37 -18.02
CA TRP A 970 18.40 10.60 -17.23
C TRP A 970 17.54 11.71 -17.89
N SER A 971 16.22 11.53 -17.92
CA SER A 971 15.25 12.58 -18.19
C SER A 971 14.69 13.09 -16.87
N PHE A 972 14.65 14.41 -16.70
CA PHE A 972 13.94 15.12 -15.61
C PHE A 972 12.41 14.93 -15.74
N SER A 973 11.92 13.69 -15.83
CA SER A 973 10.54 13.34 -15.51
C SER A 973 10.49 13.03 -14.02
N MET A 974 9.40 13.45 -13.36
CA MET A 974 9.18 13.36 -11.92
C MET A 974 8.89 11.89 -11.48
N ASP A 975 9.65 10.93 -12.00
CA ASP A 975 9.50 9.50 -11.79
C ASP A 975 10.34 9.05 -10.59
N GLU A 976 9.67 8.47 -9.57
CA GLU A 976 10.11 7.59 -8.45
C GLU A 976 11.43 7.87 -7.69
N SER A 977 12.23 8.81 -8.17
CA SER A 977 13.60 9.13 -7.78
C SER A 977 13.70 10.42 -6.97
N GLU A 978 12.59 11.18 -6.87
CA GLU A 978 12.52 12.48 -6.20
C GLU A 978 11.81 12.44 -4.83
N TRP A 979 11.57 11.26 -4.24
CA TRP A 979 10.92 11.11 -2.93
C TRP A 979 11.62 11.89 -1.79
N TRP A 980 12.92 12.15 -1.94
CA TRP A 980 13.75 12.86 -0.95
C TRP A 980 13.63 14.38 -1.04
N MET A 981 13.05 14.95 -2.10
CA MET A 981 13.02 16.40 -2.34
C MET A 981 12.21 17.15 -1.27
N LEU A 982 10.98 16.72 -1.01
CA LEU A 982 10.10 17.38 -0.02
C LEU A 982 10.63 17.26 1.43
N PRO A 983 11.05 16.07 1.92
CA PRO A 983 11.67 15.95 3.23
C PRO A 983 12.97 16.76 3.37
N SER A 984 13.82 16.80 2.33
CA SER A 984 15.06 17.58 2.36
C SER A 984 14.79 19.10 2.38
N GLY A 985 13.79 19.54 1.61
CA GLY A 985 13.29 20.91 1.65
C GLY A 985 12.78 21.31 3.04
N LEU A 986 12.07 20.40 3.75
CA LEU A 986 11.65 20.63 5.13
C LEU A 986 12.83 20.76 6.09
N VAL A 987 13.85 19.90 5.99
CA VAL A 987 15.05 20.01 6.84
C VAL A 987 15.72 21.37 6.65
N LEU A 988 15.92 21.78 5.39
CA LEU A 988 16.51 23.08 5.06
C LEU A 988 15.67 24.24 5.61
N CYS A 989 14.35 24.21 5.38
CA CYS A 989 13.42 25.21 5.88
C CYS A 989 13.49 25.34 7.42
N LYS A 990 13.45 24.22 8.13
CA LYS A 990 13.50 24.19 9.61
C LYS A 990 14.83 24.70 10.17
N VAL A 991 15.96 24.40 9.51
CA VAL A 991 17.28 24.94 9.90
C VAL A 991 17.30 26.46 9.73
N VAL A 992 16.82 26.99 8.60
CA VAL A 992 16.77 28.45 8.36
C VAL A 992 15.82 29.13 9.36
N GLN A 993 14.64 28.55 9.60
CA GLN A 993 13.69 29.02 10.61
C GLN A 993 14.33 29.08 12.00
N SER A 994 15.09 28.06 12.41
CA SER A 994 15.73 28.03 13.74
C SER A 994 16.62 29.25 14.01
N ARG A 995 17.35 29.71 12.99
CA ARG A 995 18.23 30.89 13.06
C ARG A 995 17.43 32.18 13.14
N LEU A 996 16.40 32.32 12.31
CA LEU A 996 15.57 33.51 12.29
C LEU A 996 14.73 33.67 13.56
N ILE A 997 14.25 32.56 14.15
CA ILE A 997 13.58 32.57 15.45
C ILE A 997 14.52 33.13 16.53
N GLN A 998 15.79 32.76 16.53
CA GLN A 998 16.77 33.26 17.50
C GLN A 998 17.03 34.75 17.37
N TYR A 999 17.16 35.25 16.13
CA TYR A 999 17.25 36.68 15.88
C TYR A 999 15.97 37.42 16.30
N HIS A 1000 14.80 36.82 16.08
CA HIS A 1000 13.54 37.39 16.52
C HIS A 1000 13.46 37.49 18.06
N VAL A 1001 13.79 36.40 18.78
CA VAL A 1001 13.87 36.40 20.25
C VAL A 1001 14.88 37.44 20.75
N ALA A 1002 16.04 37.57 20.08
CA ALA A 1002 17.06 38.54 20.45
C ALA A 1002 16.60 39.98 20.34
N ASN A 1003 15.95 40.33 19.23
CA ASN A 1003 15.44 41.68 19.01
C ASN A 1003 14.29 42.02 19.98
N GLN A 1004 13.48 41.03 20.38
CA GLN A 1004 12.40 41.25 21.35
C GLN A 1004 12.91 41.42 22.79
N GLU A 1005 13.94 40.66 23.21
CA GLU A 1005 14.48 40.76 24.57
C GLU A 1005 15.40 41.95 24.77
N ILE A 1006 16.15 42.37 23.73
CA ILE A 1006 17.11 43.46 23.79
C ILE A 1006 16.80 44.46 22.68
N GLN A 1007 16.17 45.58 23.06
CA GLN A 1007 15.81 46.66 22.14
C GLN A 1007 16.92 47.70 21.98
N ASP A 1008 17.77 47.86 23.01
CA ASP A 1008 18.88 48.81 22.97
C ASP A 1008 20.18 48.14 22.52
N TYR A 1009 20.62 48.50 21.32
CA TYR A 1009 21.80 47.95 20.67
C TYR A 1009 23.11 48.45 21.28
N SER A 1010 23.09 49.60 21.96
CA SER A 1010 24.29 50.17 22.58
C SER A 1010 24.81 49.33 23.76
N LEU A 1011 23.99 48.41 24.29
CA LEU A 1011 24.38 47.42 25.30
C LEU A 1011 25.45 46.43 24.82
N TYR A 1012 25.60 46.25 23.52
CA TYR A 1012 26.65 45.42 22.90
C TYR A 1012 27.80 46.24 22.31
N SER A 1013 27.83 47.56 22.53
CA SER A 1013 28.91 48.41 22.05
C SER A 1013 30.24 48.01 22.69
N ASN A 1014 31.31 47.98 21.88
CA ASN A 1014 32.67 47.78 22.38
C ASN A 1014 33.27 49.05 22.98
N ASP A 1015 32.68 50.23 22.71
CA ASP A 1015 33.15 51.51 23.21
C ASP A 1015 32.52 51.85 24.57
N PRO A 1016 33.31 51.96 25.66
CA PRO A 1016 32.79 52.21 27.00
C PRO A 1016 32.08 53.56 27.09
N ASN A 1017 32.56 54.57 26.35
CA ASN A 1017 31.93 55.89 26.32
C ASN A 1017 30.54 55.82 25.68
N LEU A 1018 30.35 55.10 24.57
CA LEU A 1018 29.04 54.94 23.93
C LEU A 1018 28.05 54.14 24.79
N PHE A 1019 28.53 53.19 25.59
CA PHE A 1019 27.69 52.42 26.52
C PHE A 1019 27.08 53.30 27.62
N TRP A 1020 27.87 54.24 28.18
CA TRP A 1020 27.45 55.13 29.26
C TRP A 1020 26.86 56.48 28.79
N GLN A 1021 27.18 56.96 27.58
CA GLN A 1021 26.76 58.28 27.04
C GLN A 1021 25.25 58.43 26.76
N GLN A 1022 24.46 57.37 26.89
CA GLN A 1022 23.00 57.44 26.73
C GLN A 1022 22.23 57.59 28.05
N SER A 1023 22.91 57.87 29.17
CA SER A 1023 22.27 58.22 30.44
C SER A 1023 21.76 59.65 30.46
#